data_AF-A0A840NM76-F1
#
_entry.id   AF-A0A840NM76-F1
#
_cell.length_a   1.000
_cell.length_b   1.000
_cell.length_c   1.000
_cell.angle_alpha   90.00
_cell.angle_beta   90.00
_cell.angle_gamma   90.00
#
_symmetry.space_group_name_H-M   'P 1'
#
loop_
_entity.id
_entity.type
_entity.pdbx_description
1 polymer ?
#
loop_
_entity_poly.entity_id
_entity_poly.type
_entity_poly.pdbx_seq_one_letter_code
_entity_poly.pdbx_strand_id
1 'polypeptide(L)'
;MRGPWRAALALALHIGFFAVPACLVLGLLAIAAYTVRLDFGGGMRAGLAAVLVAALIGVGWRTVLRRRERPRGVELTRSAQPKVWKMIDSIASGSGAASPDDVRVTSQPTARLREDTALLGLKVRSRHLEVGLPLIAGLSTSELRAVTARELGRTVGASKLVVLADRVDTSVRRTANGLTSGPVKWLFTGYARAYSAMASGVGDELWFGADTIAVKAAGKRAAVTSLRKMKAVELGWRDYAEQYLSMATKVEHTPDLLLGFRAFMDHPERKPQLAERVKQALAEERDVRPSTRDRVEAMKRLRGGDREPEEHPAFALLREPRKSVPELENKLLIDGLGPRLPWPDLARKAGAAEVARQAGLLSSAVAQSGLECPPAIGGVLAAIHRGEGPDLINPVLNPGLNPDRVDEAVVDTLTELLGGAVVDALVCAGRAQHELDWAGDSVVRLSGGRPLDPDRLVRPAVADPRLVPGLHRALVDLGVPLQHAREPAAEPEPSVSGIVSPVQYAGERYDLLVTDRGLVFLPSSASTARRLLAGASARVRQSELDELDELLVAPVERLRSKQDAQWVDSRDVAATTLTQERSGWSLKLELYLDDASSSTVRSDAVEQGEDDVAVLVVGSTADTDERGDPYGGLGELMGARMRIDDHREPSDE
;
A
#
# COMPACT_ATOMS: atom_id res chain seq x y z
N MET A 1 12.92 -23.26 -30.57
CA MET A 1 12.22 -24.54 -30.33
C MET A 1 10.71 -24.31 -30.37
N ARG A 2 9.93 -25.13 -31.08
CA ARG A 2 8.47 -24.95 -31.22
C ARG A 2 7.78 -25.03 -29.84
N GLY A 3 6.74 -24.22 -29.63
CA GLY A 3 5.92 -24.15 -28.39
C GLY A 3 5.58 -25.51 -27.74
N PRO A 4 5.12 -26.53 -28.48
CA PRO A 4 4.75 -27.82 -27.89
C PRO A 4 5.91 -28.59 -27.25
N TRP A 5 7.15 -28.45 -27.76
CA TRP A 5 8.30 -29.13 -27.16
C TRP A 5 8.69 -28.54 -25.80
N ARG A 6 8.59 -27.22 -25.68
CA ARG A 6 8.82 -26.51 -24.41
C ARG A 6 7.76 -26.86 -23.39
N ALA A 7 6.49 -26.90 -23.82
CA ALA A 7 5.39 -27.36 -22.97
C ALA A 7 5.61 -28.80 -22.48
N ALA A 8 6.03 -29.72 -23.36
CA ALA A 8 6.33 -31.10 -22.97
C ALA A 8 7.50 -31.20 -21.98
N LEU A 9 8.59 -30.45 -22.20
CA LEU A 9 9.74 -30.43 -21.28
C LEU A 9 9.35 -29.86 -19.91
N ALA A 10 8.60 -28.75 -19.89
CA ALA A 10 8.10 -28.18 -18.64
C ALA A 10 7.19 -29.18 -17.90
N LEU A 11 6.28 -29.85 -18.61
CA LEU A 11 5.44 -30.88 -18.01
C LEU A 11 6.24 -32.09 -17.52
N ALA A 12 7.33 -32.49 -18.21
CA ALA A 12 8.24 -33.52 -17.72
C ALA A 12 8.94 -33.09 -16.41
N LEU A 13 9.38 -31.83 -16.31
CA LEU A 13 9.90 -31.26 -15.06
C LEU A 13 8.83 -31.27 -13.95
N HIS A 14 7.57 -30.98 -14.28
CA HIS A 14 6.47 -31.03 -13.32
C HIS A 14 6.16 -32.45 -12.85
N ILE A 15 6.18 -33.43 -13.74
CA ILE A 15 6.06 -34.85 -13.37
C ILE A 15 7.24 -35.24 -12.48
N GLY A 16 8.46 -34.80 -12.82
CA GLY A 16 9.68 -35.01 -12.03
C GLY A 16 9.58 -34.47 -10.60
N PHE A 17 8.92 -33.33 -10.38
CA PHE A 17 8.66 -32.78 -9.05
C PHE A 17 7.90 -33.75 -8.13
N PHE A 18 7.02 -34.59 -8.68
CA PHE A 18 6.32 -35.63 -7.94
C PHE A 18 7.09 -36.96 -7.92
N ALA A 19 7.67 -37.35 -9.06
CA ALA A 19 8.29 -38.65 -9.23
C ALA A 19 9.61 -38.80 -8.46
N VAL A 20 10.48 -37.77 -8.48
CA VAL A 20 11.82 -37.86 -7.85
C VAL A 20 11.74 -38.06 -6.33
N PRO A 21 10.95 -37.26 -5.56
CA PRO A 21 10.82 -37.49 -4.12
C PRO A 21 10.16 -38.84 -3.80
N ALA A 22 9.18 -39.28 -4.61
CA ALA A 22 8.55 -40.58 -4.44
C ALA A 22 9.56 -41.73 -4.65
N CYS A 23 10.34 -41.70 -5.72
CA CYS A 23 11.38 -42.68 -6.00
C CYS A 23 12.48 -42.66 -4.92
N LEU A 24 12.85 -41.49 -4.39
CA LEU A 24 13.81 -41.38 -3.29
C LEU A 24 13.30 -42.09 -2.04
N VAL A 25 12.05 -41.85 -1.64
CA VAL A 25 11.44 -42.51 -0.47
C VAL A 25 11.35 -44.02 -0.67
N LEU A 26 10.89 -44.46 -1.84
CA LEU A 26 10.81 -45.89 -2.17
C LEU A 26 12.20 -46.55 -2.18
N GLY A 27 13.21 -45.87 -2.72
CA GLY A 27 14.59 -46.33 -2.73
C GLY A 27 15.17 -46.48 -1.33
N LEU A 28 14.96 -45.47 -0.45
CA LEU A 28 15.40 -45.54 0.95
C LEU A 28 14.70 -46.67 1.72
N LEU A 29 13.40 -46.88 1.50
CA LEU A 29 12.66 -47.98 2.08
C LEU A 29 13.14 -49.34 1.58
N ALA A 30 13.47 -49.47 0.29
CA ALA A 30 14.04 -50.69 -0.27
C ALA A 30 15.43 -50.99 0.30
N ILE A 31 16.29 -49.97 0.44
CA ILE A 31 17.59 -50.10 1.10
C ILE A 31 17.41 -50.54 2.54
N ALA A 32 16.51 -49.92 3.30
CA ALA A 32 16.21 -50.32 4.68
C ALA A 32 15.73 -51.77 4.78
N ALA A 33 14.83 -52.19 3.89
CA ALA A 33 14.33 -53.56 3.85
C ALA A 33 15.45 -54.58 3.53
N TYR A 34 16.37 -54.21 2.63
CA TYR A 34 17.52 -55.04 2.31
C TYR A 34 18.52 -55.12 3.48
N THR A 35 18.83 -54.01 4.13
CA THR A 35 19.79 -53.97 5.24
C THR A 35 19.27 -54.66 6.50
N VAL A 36 17.96 -54.64 6.77
CA VAL A 36 17.34 -55.43 7.86
C VAL A 36 17.64 -56.94 7.72
N ARG A 37 17.78 -57.44 6.49
CA ARG A 37 18.12 -58.86 6.26
C ARG A 37 19.59 -59.18 6.59
N LEU A 38 20.46 -58.18 6.60
CA LEU A 38 21.90 -58.33 6.87
C LEU A 38 22.25 -58.00 8.32
N ASP A 39 21.75 -56.87 8.82
CA ASP A 39 21.88 -56.41 10.19
C ASP A 39 20.58 -55.70 10.61
N PHE A 40 19.88 -56.30 11.58
CA PHE A 40 18.62 -55.77 12.08
C PHE A 40 18.78 -54.35 12.66
N GLY A 41 19.90 -54.08 13.34
CA GLY A 41 20.16 -52.78 13.97
C GLY A 41 20.38 -51.67 12.95
N GLY A 42 21.26 -51.91 11.97
CA GLY A 42 21.50 -50.99 10.84
C GLY A 42 20.26 -50.78 9.97
N GLY A 43 19.50 -51.85 9.72
CA GLY A 43 18.25 -51.77 8.98
C GLY A 43 17.17 -50.93 9.65
N MET A 44 17.03 -51.04 10.98
CA MET A 44 16.07 -50.22 11.74
C MET A 44 16.41 -48.73 11.68
N ARG A 45 17.70 -48.38 11.80
CA ARG A 45 18.16 -46.97 11.68
C ARG A 45 17.91 -46.41 10.28
N ALA A 46 18.20 -47.20 9.24
CA ALA A 46 17.91 -46.82 7.86
C ALA A 46 16.40 -46.63 7.62
N GLY A 47 15.57 -47.51 8.18
CA GLY A 47 14.12 -47.40 8.13
C GLY A 47 13.61 -46.12 8.80
N LEU A 48 14.13 -45.79 9.99
CA LEU A 48 13.76 -44.57 10.70
C LEU A 48 14.15 -43.31 9.89
N ALA A 49 15.35 -43.29 9.31
CA ALA A 49 15.78 -42.20 8.43
C ALA A 49 14.88 -42.06 7.19
N ALA A 50 14.49 -43.18 6.56
CA ALA A 50 13.58 -43.18 5.42
C ALA A 50 12.20 -42.61 5.78
N VAL A 51 11.67 -42.96 6.96
CA VAL A 51 10.40 -42.43 7.47
C VAL A 51 10.49 -40.93 7.76
N LEU A 52 11.60 -40.46 8.34
CA LEU A 52 11.82 -39.03 8.58
C LEU A 52 11.89 -38.24 7.27
N VAL A 53 12.62 -38.74 6.27
CA VAL A 53 12.67 -38.13 4.93
C VAL A 53 11.28 -38.11 4.28
N ALA A 54 10.53 -39.22 4.36
CA ALA A 54 9.16 -39.29 3.86
C ALA A 54 8.22 -38.30 4.57
N ALA A 55 8.38 -38.13 5.89
CA ALA A 55 7.61 -37.17 6.67
C ALA A 55 7.92 -35.72 6.26
N LEU A 56 9.20 -35.37 6.07
CA LEU A 56 9.60 -34.03 5.60
C LEU A 56 9.05 -33.73 4.20
N ILE A 57 9.19 -34.66 3.25
CA ILE A 57 8.61 -34.54 1.90
C ILE A 57 7.09 -34.43 1.99
N GLY A 58 6.45 -35.25 2.82
CA GLY A 58 5.00 -35.24 3.03
C GLY A 58 4.49 -33.92 3.58
N VAL A 59 5.19 -33.31 4.54
CA VAL A 59 4.88 -31.97 5.07
C VAL A 59 5.06 -30.91 3.98
N GLY A 60 6.15 -30.96 3.22
CA GLY A 60 6.39 -30.04 2.10
C GLY A 60 5.29 -30.11 1.03
N TRP A 61 4.96 -31.31 0.55
CA TRP A 61 3.86 -31.53 -0.38
C TRP A 61 2.51 -31.14 0.20
N ARG A 62 2.22 -31.46 1.46
CA ARG A 62 0.97 -31.03 2.10
C ARG A 62 0.84 -29.50 2.11
N THR A 63 1.93 -28.79 2.38
CA THR A 63 1.98 -27.32 2.44
C THR A 63 1.68 -26.70 1.08
N VAL A 64 2.21 -27.31 0.01
CA VAL A 64 2.11 -26.81 -1.36
C VAL A 64 0.79 -27.26 -2.03
N LEU A 65 0.33 -28.49 -1.79
CA LEU A 65 -0.83 -29.10 -2.46
C LEU A 65 -2.18 -28.79 -1.80
N ARG A 66 -2.21 -28.37 -0.52
CA ARG A 66 -3.45 -28.03 0.17
C ARG A 66 -3.94 -26.61 -0.08
N ARG A 67 -3.14 -25.74 -0.71
CA ARG A 67 -3.58 -24.38 -1.02
C ARG A 67 -4.71 -24.44 -2.04
N ARG A 68 -5.87 -23.96 -1.63
CA ARG A 68 -7.05 -23.79 -2.49
C ARG A 68 -7.18 -22.31 -2.85
N GLU A 69 -7.63 -22.05 -4.06
CA GLU A 69 -8.05 -20.71 -4.43
C GLU A 69 -9.43 -20.47 -3.81
N ARG A 70 -9.51 -19.55 -2.84
CA ARG A 70 -10.81 -19.10 -2.34
C ARG A 70 -11.36 -18.11 -3.36
N PRO A 71 -12.58 -18.32 -3.86
CA PRO A 71 -13.21 -17.37 -4.77
C PRO A 71 -13.30 -16.00 -4.09
N ARG A 72 -12.98 -14.94 -4.82
CA ARG A 72 -13.01 -13.56 -4.31
C ARG A 72 -14.18 -12.81 -4.89
N GLY A 73 -14.70 -11.86 -4.12
CA GLY A 73 -15.74 -10.95 -4.58
C GLY A 73 -17.14 -11.56 -4.59
N VAL A 74 -18.08 -10.78 -5.13
CA VAL A 74 -19.52 -11.02 -5.03
C VAL A 74 -20.00 -11.86 -6.20
N GLU A 75 -20.64 -12.97 -5.91
CA GLU A 75 -21.16 -13.89 -6.93
C GLU A 75 -22.33 -13.29 -7.70
N LEU A 76 -22.26 -13.35 -9.04
CA LEU A 76 -23.35 -13.05 -9.94
C LEU A 76 -24.03 -14.36 -10.33
N THR A 77 -25.16 -14.69 -9.72
CA THR A 77 -25.86 -15.93 -10.05
C THR A 77 -26.56 -15.84 -11.40
N ARG A 78 -26.76 -17.00 -12.05
CA ARG A 78 -27.45 -17.12 -13.35
C ARG A 78 -28.87 -16.53 -13.33
N SER A 79 -29.60 -16.71 -12.22
CA SER A 79 -30.95 -16.20 -12.04
C SER A 79 -30.99 -14.69 -11.79
N ALA A 80 -30.03 -14.16 -11.03
CA ALA A 80 -29.98 -12.73 -10.71
C ALA A 80 -29.54 -11.90 -11.94
N GLN A 81 -28.55 -12.38 -12.70
CA GLN A 81 -27.92 -11.63 -13.79
C GLN A 81 -27.93 -12.37 -15.15
N PRO A 82 -29.12 -12.67 -15.71
CA PRO A 82 -29.25 -13.56 -16.87
C PRO A 82 -28.60 -13.02 -18.15
N LYS A 83 -28.55 -11.69 -18.35
CA LYS A 83 -27.93 -11.07 -19.53
C LYS A 83 -26.42 -11.28 -19.55
N VAL A 84 -25.75 -11.15 -18.39
CA VAL A 84 -24.31 -11.41 -18.23
C VAL A 84 -24.00 -12.87 -18.56
N TRP A 85 -24.77 -13.80 -18.00
CA TRP A 85 -24.59 -15.23 -18.25
C TRP A 85 -24.89 -15.63 -19.69
N LYS A 86 -25.93 -15.07 -20.31
CA LYS A 86 -26.22 -15.29 -21.73
C LYS A 86 -25.05 -14.84 -22.62
N MET A 87 -24.41 -13.72 -22.30
CA MET A 87 -23.20 -13.27 -22.99
C MET A 87 -22.07 -14.28 -22.84
N ILE A 88 -21.80 -14.74 -21.61
CA ILE A 88 -20.74 -15.71 -21.29
C ILE A 88 -20.98 -17.04 -21.99
N ASP A 89 -22.17 -17.60 -21.89
CA ASP A 89 -22.51 -18.89 -22.49
C ASP A 89 -22.43 -18.83 -24.02
N SER A 90 -22.84 -17.72 -24.64
CA SER A 90 -22.70 -17.50 -26.09
C SER A 90 -21.23 -17.46 -26.53
N ILE A 91 -20.34 -16.89 -25.72
CA ILE A 91 -18.89 -16.87 -25.99
C ILE A 91 -18.33 -18.29 -25.83
N ALA A 92 -18.69 -18.98 -24.75
CA ALA A 92 -18.22 -20.33 -24.46
C ALA A 92 -18.62 -21.29 -25.60
N SER A 93 -19.89 -21.28 -26.00
CA SER A 93 -20.39 -22.12 -27.09
C SER A 93 -19.75 -21.79 -28.43
N GLY A 94 -19.51 -20.50 -28.72
CA GLY A 94 -18.88 -20.06 -29.97
C GLY A 94 -17.37 -20.31 -30.06
N SER A 95 -16.69 -20.51 -28.92
CA SER A 95 -15.25 -20.74 -28.86
C SER A 95 -14.85 -22.18 -28.56
N GLY A 96 -15.80 -23.02 -28.09
CA GLY A 96 -15.50 -24.34 -27.57
C GLY A 96 -14.86 -24.32 -26.16
N ALA A 97 -14.81 -23.15 -25.52
CA ALA A 97 -14.39 -23.02 -24.13
C ALA A 97 -15.45 -23.59 -23.19
N ALA A 98 -15.03 -24.16 -22.07
CA ALA A 98 -15.97 -24.51 -21.00
C ALA A 98 -16.53 -23.23 -20.38
N SER A 99 -17.84 -23.18 -20.16
CA SER A 99 -18.46 -22.11 -19.39
C SER A 99 -17.91 -22.12 -17.95
N PRO A 100 -17.64 -20.97 -17.33
CA PRO A 100 -17.18 -20.94 -15.94
C PRO A 100 -18.26 -21.46 -14.99
N ASP A 101 -17.83 -22.02 -13.86
CA ASP A 101 -18.73 -22.56 -12.83
C ASP A 101 -19.42 -21.43 -12.06
N ASP A 102 -18.71 -20.33 -11.80
CA ASP A 102 -19.29 -19.08 -11.29
C ASP A 102 -18.68 -17.82 -11.93
N VAL A 103 -19.35 -16.69 -11.71
CA VAL A 103 -18.92 -15.36 -12.14
C VAL A 103 -18.95 -14.45 -10.92
N ARG A 104 -17.88 -13.69 -10.70
CA ARG A 104 -17.73 -12.84 -9.51
C ARG A 104 -17.30 -11.44 -9.87
N VAL A 105 -17.90 -10.45 -9.22
CA VAL A 105 -17.43 -9.06 -9.29
C VAL A 105 -16.42 -8.82 -8.19
N THR A 106 -15.28 -8.20 -8.52
CA THR A 106 -14.23 -7.85 -7.56
C THR A 106 -13.92 -6.35 -7.57
N SER A 107 -13.20 -5.85 -6.57
CA SER A 107 -12.72 -4.46 -6.52
C SER A 107 -11.48 -4.20 -7.38
N GLN A 108 -10.89 -5.23 -7.97
CA GLN A 108 -9.66 -5.11 -8.76
C GLN A 108 -9.97 -4.63 -10.18
N PRO A 109 -9.15 -3.77 -10.81
CA PRO A 109 -9.40 -3.25 -12.16
C PRO A 109 -9.02 -4.27 -13.26
N THR A 110 -9.30 -5.56 -13.05
CA THR A 110 -8.91 -6.64 -13.97
C THR A 110 -10.06 -7.62 -14.21
N ALA A 111 -9.99 -8.36 -15.31
CA ALA A 111 -10.84 -9.50 -15.55
C ALA A 111 -9.94 -10.72 -15.73
N ARG A 112 -10.23 -11.81 -15.02
CA ARG A 112 -9.41 -13.02 -15.03
C ARG A 112 -10.27 -14.24 -14.88
N LEU A 113 -10.01 -15.25 -15.70
CA LEU A 113 -10.49 -16.59 -15.40
C LEU A 113 -9.51 -17.27 -14.43
N ARG A 114 -10.00 -17.58 -13.23
CA ARG A 114 -9.29 -18.36 -12.21
C ARG A 114 -9.69 -19.82 -12.29
N GLU A 115 -8.72 -20.71 -12.12
CA GLU A 115 -8.97 -22.15 -12.04
C GLU A 115 -8.46 -22.66 -10.69
N ASP A 116 -9.37 -23.20 -9.86
CA ASP A 116 -8.96 -24.00 -8.70
C ASP A 116 -8.51 -25.37 -9.22
N THR A 117 -7.29 -25.76 -8.83
CA THR A 117 -6.66 -26.96 -9.38
C THR A 117 -6.15 -27.88 -8.27
N ALA A 118 -6.06 -29.17 -8.58
CA ALA A 118 -5.36 -30.15 -7.79
C ALA A 118 -4.00 -30.46 -8.46
N LEU A 119 -3.05 -30.93 -7.65
CA LEU A 119 -1.72 -31.34 -8.11
C LEU A 119 -1.04 -30.22 -8.91
N LEU A 120 -1.07 -28.99 -8.37
CA LEU A 120 -0.39 -27.81 -8.93
C LEU A 120 -0.71 -27.52 -10.41
N GLY A 121 -1.97 -27.70 -10.81
CA GLY A 121 -2.44 -27.35 -12.15
C GLY A 121 -2.81 -28.54 -13.03
N LEU A 122 -2.47 -29.78 -12.65
CA LEU A 122 -2.74 -30.94 -13.50
C LEU A 122 -4.23 -31.27 -13.66
N LYS A 123 -5.04 -31.03 -12.61
CA LYS A 123 -6.48 -31.31 -12.63
C LYS A 123 -7.26 -30.08 -12.22
N VAL A 124 -8.17 -29.62 -13.08
CA VAL A 124 -9.12 -28.54 -12.75
C VAL A 124 -10.24 -29.09 -11.88
N ARG A 125 -10.57 -28.34 -10.82
CA ARG A 125 -11.73 -28.61 -9.95
C ARG A 125 -12.89 -27.70 -10.29
N SER A 126 -12.62 -26.39 -10.35
CA SER A 126 -13.61 -25.37 -10.66
C SER A 126 -12.97 -24.17 -11.38
N ARG A 127 -13.81 -23.38 -12.06
CA ARG A 127 -13.45 -22.17 -12.81
C ARG A 127 -14.31 -21.00 -12.36
N HIS A 128 -13.66 -19.91 -12.01
CA HIS A 128 -14.28 -18.70 -11.50
C HIS A 128 -13.90 -17.54 -12.42
N LEU A 129 -14.88 -16.91 -13.07
CA LEU A 129 -14.62 -15.71 -13.86
C LEU A 129 -14.73 -14.48 -12.96
N GLU A 130 -13.59 -13.86 -12.66
CA GLU A 130 -13.51 -12.61 -11.91
C GLU A 130 -13.59 -11.44 -12.89
N VAL A 131 -14.49 -10.49 -12.64
CA VAL A 131 -14.62 -9.24 -13.39
C VAL A 131 -14.57 -8.07 -12.43
N GLY A 132 -13.64 -7.15 -12.65
CA GLY A 132 -13.53 -5.93 -11.86
C GLY A 132 -14.72 -5.00 -12.00
N LEU A 133 -15.24 -4.47 -10.89
CA LEU A 133 -16.17 -3.34 -10.88
C LEU A 133 -15.64 -2.15 -11.70
N PRO A 134 -14.34 -1.80 -11.65
CA PRO A 134 -13.81 -0.70 -12.48
C PRO A 134 -13.92 -0.98 -13.99
N LEU A 135 -13.82 -2.25 -14.41
CA LEU A 135 -14.02 -2.61 -15.83
C LEU A 135 -15.48 -2.49 -16.24
N ILE A 136 -16.41 -2.84 -15.34
CA ILE A 136 -17.86 -2.68 -15.58
C ILE A 136 -18.22 -1.19 -15.71
N ALA A 137 -17.51 -0.31 -15.00
CA ALA A 137 -17.68 1.14 -15.08
C ALA A 137 -17.10 1.75 -16.37
N GLY A 138 -15.87 1.36 -16.72
CA GLY A 138 -15.05 2.01 -17.76
C GLY A 138 -15.14 1.40 -19.16
N LEU A 139 -15.67 0.19 -19.31
CA LEU A 139 -15.81 -0.48 -20.61
C LEU A 139 -17.24 -0.38 -21.17
N SER A 140 -17.37 -0.50 -22.49
CA SER A 140 -18.65 -0.76 -23.15
C SER A 140 -19.05 -2.24 -23.10
N THR A 141 -20.30 -2.57 -23.45
CA THR A 141 -20.77 -3.96 -23.51
C THR A 141 -19.95 -4.81 -24.50
N SER A 142 -19.62 -4.27 -25.68
CA SER A 142 -18.74 -4.97 -26.65
C SER A 142 -17.30 -5.11 -26.15
N GLU A 143 -16.76 -4.11 -25.46
CA GLU A 143 -15.41 -4.18 -24.90
C GLU A 143 -15.34 -5.21 -23.77
N LEU A 144 -16.31 -5.22 -22.85
CA LEU A 144 -16.38 -6.25 -21.80
C LEU A 144 -16.56 -7.65 -22.40
N ARG A 145 -17.41 -7.79 -23.43
CA ARG A 145 -17.54 -9.04 -24.19
C ARG A 145 -16.19 -9.50 -24.77
N ALA A 146 -15.40 -8.58 -25.33
CA ALA A 146 -14.08 -8.90 -25.87
C ALA A 146 -13.11 -9.38 -24.78
N VAL A 147 -13.11 -8.71 -23.63
CA VAL A 147 -12.27 -9.07 -22.47
C VAL A 147 -12.67 -10.44 -21.92
N THR A 148 -13.96 -10.70 -21.74
CA THR A 148 -14.46 -12.02 -21.31
C THR A 148 -14.12 -13.11 -22.31
N ALA A 149 -14.27 -12.84 -23.61
CA ALA A 149 -13.95 -13.80 -24.67
C ALA A 149 -12.46 -14.14 -24.74
N ARG A 150 -11.59 -13.16 -24.51
CA ARG A 150 -10.16 -13.39 -24.37
C ARG A 150 -9.84 -14.28 -23.17
N GLU A 151 -10.40 -13.98 -22.00
CA GLU A 151 -10.13 -14.77 -20.79
C GLU A 151 -10.61 -16.23 -20.92
N LEU A 152 -11.80 -16.46 -21.48
CA LEU A 152 -12.28 -17.81 -21.78
C LEU A 152 -11.43 -18.48 -22.88
N GLY A 153 -11.03 -17.72 -23.89
CA GLY A 153 -10.22 -18.19 -25.00
C GLY A 153 -8.86 -18.75 -24.60
N ARG A 154 -8.27 -18.28 -23.47
CA ARG A 154 -7.01 -18.85 -22.95
C ARG A 154 -7.13 -20.33 -22.56
N THR A 155 -8.33 -20.80 -22.29
CA THR A 155 -8.58 -22.23 -21.98
C THR A 155 -8.63 -23.11 -23.23
N VAL A 156 -8.67 -22.50 -24.41
CA VAL A 156 -8.77 -23.17 -25.71
C VAL A 156 -7.52 -22.83 -26.51
N GLY A 157 -6.49 -23.66 -26.38
CA GLY A 157 -5.25 -23.55 -27.15
C GLY A 157 -5.20 -24.51 -28.33
N ALA A 158 -4.31 -24.24 -29.29
CA ALA A 158 -4.03 -25.14 -30.41
C ALA A 158 -3.53 -26.52 -29.96
N SER A 159 -2.99 -26.63 -28.75
CA SER A 159 -2.56 -27.89 -28.12
C SER A 159 -2.98 -27.97 -26.66
N LYS A 160 -3.48 -29.13 -26.24
CA LYS A 160 -3.81 -29.42 -24.84
C LYS A 160 -2.59 -29.33 -23.90
N LEU A 161 -1.40 -29.63 -24.42
CA LEU A 161 -0.15 -29.54 -23.64
C LEU A 161 0.21 -28.09 -23.31
N VAL A 162 -0.03 -27.18 -24.25
CA VAL A 162 0.23 -25.73 -24.08
C VAL A 162 -0.69 -25.16 -23.00
N VAL A 163 -2.00 -25.47 -23.07
CA VAL A 163 -2.98 -25.06 -22.05
C VAL A 163 -2.62 -25.64 -20.67
N LEU A 164 -2.20 -26.91 -20.63
CA LEU A 164 -1.82 -27.55 -19.37
C LEU A 164 -0.55 -26.93 -18.77
N ALA A 165 0.46 -26.63 -19.59
CA ALA A 165 1.69 -26.00 -19.13
C ALA A 165 1.47 -24.58 -18.60
N ASP A 166 0.63 -23.76 -19.27
CA ASP A 166 0.26 -22.42 -18.79
C ASP A 166 -0.50 -22.47 -17.45
N ARG A 167 -1.43 -23.43 -17.32
CA ARG A 167 -2.16 -23.67 -16.07
C ARG A 167 -1.24 -24.08 -14.92
N VAL A 168 -0.31 -24.99 -15.19
CA VAL A 168 0.69 -25.42 -14.21
C VAL A 168 1.60 -24.25 -13.82
N ASP A 169 2.09 -23.46 -14.77
CA ASP A 169 2.88 -22.25 -14.47
C ASP A 169 2.13 -21.32 -13.53
N THR A 170 0.88 -21.03 -13.85
CA THR A 170 0.00 -20.17 -13.05
C THR A 170 -0.18 -20.74 -11.64
N SER A 171 -0.41 -22.04 -11.50
CA SER A 171 -0.60 -22.69 -10.19
C SER A 171 0.69 -22.73 -9.37
N VAL A 172 1.83 -23.00 -10.00
CA VAL A 172 3.14 -23.07 -9.34
C VAL A 172 3.56 -21.68 -8.87
N ARG A 173 3.50 -20.66 -9.71
CA ARG A 173 3.82 -19.27 -9.33
C ARG A 173 2.91 -18.76 -8.22
N ARG A 174 1.59 -19.02 -8.32
CA ARG A 174 0.63 -18.65 -7.28
C ARG A 174 1.00 -19.29 -5.94
N THR A 175 1.36 -20.57 -5.96
CA THR A 175 1.72 -21.30 -4.74
C THR A 175 3.01 -20.75 -4.14
N ALA A 176 4.01 -20.45 -4.97
CA ALA A 176 5.27 -19.84 -4.53
C ALA A 176 5.04 -18.47 -3.87
N ASN A 177 4.25 -17.59 -4.50
CA ASN A 177 3.91 -16.27 -3.97
C ASN A 177 3.09 -16.34 -2.68
N GLY A 178 2.33 -17.41 -2.48
CA GLY A 178 1.52 -17.59 -1.28
C GLY A 178 2.30 -18.08 -0.05
N LEU A 179 3.50 -18.64 -0.24
CA LEU A 179 4.33 -19.14 0.86
C LEU A 179 4.95 -17.97 1.64
N THR A 180 4.78 -17.97 2.96
CA THR A 180 5.18 -16.86 3.84
C THR A 180 6.69 -16.86 4.10
N SER A 181 7.25 -17.95 4.62
CA SER A 181 8.68 -18.08 4.95
C SER A 181 9.14 -19.55 5.07
N GLY A 182 10.46 -19.76 5.24
CA GLY A 182 11.04 -21.08 5.55
C GLY A 182 11.63 -21.87 4.36
N PRO A 183 12.24 -23.05 4.64
CA PRO A 183 12.97 -23.84 3.64
C PRO A 183 12.07 -24.34 2.50
N VAL A 184 10.79 -24.62 2.78
CA VAL A 184 9.81 -25.00 1.76
C VAL A 184 9.58 -23.86 0.77
N LYS A 185 9.50 -22.60 1.24
CA LYS A 185 9.38 -21.42 0.36
C LYS A 185 10.59 -21.30 -0.54
N TRP A 186 11.79 -21.39 0.02
CA TRP A 186 13.03 -21.25 -0.74
C TRP A 186 13.14 -22.32 -1.85
N LEU A 187 12.98 -23.60 -1.48
CA LEU A 187 13.02 -24.72 -2.43
C LEU A 187 11.94 -24.58 -3.52
N PHE A 188 10.71 -24.30 -3.11
CA PHE A 188 9.59 -24.21 -4.03
C PHE A 188 9.66 -22.97 -4.95
N THR A 189 10.23 -21.87 -4.47
CA THR A 189 10.50 -20.68 -5.30
C THR A 189 11.56 -20.99 -6.34
N GLY A 190 12.61 -21.73 -5.98
CA GLY A 190 13.61 -22.22 -6.94
C GLY A 190 12.98 -23.10 -8.03
N TYR A 191 12.14 -24.05 -7.62
CA TYR A 191 11.35 -24.87 -8.55
C TYR A 191 10.44 -24.04 -9.46
N ALA A 192 9.72 -23.06 -8.91
CA ALA A 192 8.83 -22.19 -9.68
C ALA A 192 9.59 -21.40 -10.75
N ARG A 193 10.76 -20.84 -10.41
CA ARG A 193 11.63 -20.15 -11.37
C ARG A 193 12.10 -21.08 -12.49
N ALA A 194 12.55 -22.28 -12.14
CA ALA A 194 12.98 -23.28 -13.13
C ALA A 194 11.84 -23.69 -14.07
N TYR A 195 10.64 -23.92 -13.52
CA TYR A 195 9.45 -24.24 -14.31
C TYR A 195 9.10 -23.10 -15.28
N SER A 196 8.98 -21.87 -14.77
CA SER A 196 8.63 -20.70 -15.61
C SER A 196 9.68 -20.43 -16.69
N ALA A 197 10.97 -20.65 -16.40
CA ALA A 197 12.03 -20.53 -17.41
C ALA A 197 11.81 -21.53 -18.56
N MET A 198 11.48 -22.79 -18.25
CA MET A 198 11.19 -23.81 -19.27
C MET A 198 9.90 -23.52 -20.04
N ALA A 199 8.84 -23.10 -19.34
CA ALA A 199 7.54 -22.77 -19.90
C ALA A 199 7.49 -21.39 -20.59
N SER A 200 8.58 -20.62 -20.58
CA SER A 200 8.60 -19.27 -21.16
C SER A 200 8.23 -19.28 -22.65
N GLY A 201 7.34 -18.35 -23.04
CA GLY A 201 6.80 -18.21 -24.39
C GLY A 201 5.71 -19.22 -24.77
N VAL A 202 5.37 -20.20 -23.93
CA VAL A 202 4.22 -21.10 -24.16
C VAL A 202 2.90 -20.31 -24.09
N GLY A 203 2.81 -19.32 -23.21
CA GLY A 203 1.63 -18.48 -23.04
C GLY A 203 1.32 -17.56 -24.22
N ASP A 204 2.32 -17.16 -25.02
CA ASP A 204 2.15 -16.19 -26.12
C ASP A 204 1.14 -16.71 -27.16
N GLU A 205 1.25 -17.99 -27.53
CA GLU A 205 0.35 -18.64 -28.48
C GLU A 205 -1.11 -18.66 -27.96
N LEU A 206 -1.29 -18.87 -26.66
CA LEU A 206 -2.63 -18.84 -26.03
C LEU A 206 -3.23 -17.44 -26.07
N TRP A 207 -2.44 -16.40 -25.83
CA TRP A 207 -2.91 -15.02 -25.89
C TRP A 207 -3.31 -14.60 -27.31
N PHE A 208 -2.54 -14.96 -28.34
CA PHE A 208 -2.93 -14.68 -29.73
C PHE A 208 -4.18 -15.47 -30.17
N GLY A 209 -4.31 -16.73 -29.72
CA GLY A 209 -5.52 -17.53 -29.94
C GLY A 209 -6.75 -16.93 -29.25
N ALA A 210 -6.59 -16.53 -27.99
CA ALA A 210 -7.60 -15.84 -27.20
C ALA A 210 -8.04 -14.50 -27.83
N ASP A 211 -7.11 -13.73 -28.36
CA ASP A 211 -7.42 -12.48 -29.07
C ASP A 211 -8.18 -12.73 -30.37
N THR A 212 -7.91 -13.83 -31.07
CA THR A 212 -8.71 -14.25 -32.23
C THR A 212 -10.15 -14.56 -31.83
N ILE A 213 -10.35 -15.23 -30.69
CA ILE A 213 -11.69 -15.50 -30.14
C ILE A 213 -12.38 -14.19 -29.72
N ALA A 214 -11.65 -13.25 -29.11
CA ALA A 214 -12.17 -11.94 -28.76
C ALA A 214 -12.65 -11.14 -29.98
N VAL A 215 -11.87 -11.13 -31.06
CA VAL A 215 -12.25 -10.48 -32.33
C VAL A 215 -13.50 -11.13 -32.94
N LYS A 216 -13.61 -12.46 -32.91
CA LYS A 216 -14.81 -13.17 -33.39
C LYS A 216 -16.05 -12.88 -32.54
N ALA A 217 -15.89 -12.79 -31.22
CA ALA A 217 -17.00 -12.60 -30.28
C ALA A 217 -17.54 -11.16 -30.28
N ALA A 218 -16.64 -10.16 -30.27
CA ALA A 218 -17.00 -8.76 -30.04
C ALA A 218 -16.74 -7.82 -31.24
N GLY A 219 -16.01 -8.29 -32.25
CA GLY A 219 -15.54 -7.49 -33.37
C GLY A 219 -14.14 -6.90 -33.14
N LYS A 220 -13.47 -6.57 -34.24
CA LYS A 220 -12.07 -6.13 -34.25
C LYS A 220 -11.87 -4.81 -33.49
N ARG A 221 -12.74 -3.82 -33.72
CA ARG A 221 -12.66 -2.50 -33.05
C ARG A 221 -12.74 -2.64 -31.53
N ALA A 222 -13.75 -3.35 -31.02
CA ALA A 222 -13.94 -3.55 -29.59
C ALA A 222 -12.79 -4.34 -28.95
N ALA A 223 -12.30 -5.40 -29.61
CA ALA A 223 -11.18 -6.19 -29.11
C ALA A 223 -9.89 -5.37 -28.98
N VAL A 224 -9.55 -4.57 -29.99
CA VAL A 224 -8.36 -3.69 -29.95
C VAL A 224 -8.52 -2.57 -28.93
N THR A 225 -9.67 -1.89 -28.90
CA THR A 225 -9.91 -0.78 -27.96
C THR A 225 -9.92 -1.27 -26.51
N SER A 226 -10.45 -2.48 -26.25
CA SER A 226 -10.49 -3.05 -24.90
C SER A 226 -9.10 -3.21 -24.28
N LEU A 227 -8.05 -3.57 -25.05
CA LEU A 227 -6.69 -3.70 -24.51
C LEU A 227 -6.17 -2.37 -23.95
N ARG A 228 -6.35 -1.29 -24.71
CA ARG A 228 -5.92 0.04 -24.28
C ARG A 228 -6.74 0.55 -23.12
N LYS A 229 -8.06 0.38 -23.17
CA LYS A 229 -8.96 0.80 -22.09
C LYS A 229 -8.76 0.02 -20.80
N MET A 230 -8.39 -1.26 -20.85
CA MET A 230 -8.02 -2.00 -19.63
C MET A 230 -6.86 -1.32 -18.91
N LYS A 231 -5.82 -0.87 -19.64
CA LYS A 231 -4.71 -0.12 -19.04
C LYS A 231 -5.13 1.26 -18.53
N ALA A 232 -6.02 1.94 -19.25
CA ALA A 232 -6.61 3.20 -18.79
C ALA A 232 -7.41 3.02 -17.48
N VAL A 233 -8.21 1.97 -17.38
CA VAL A 233 -8.98 1.64 -16.17
C VAL A 233 -8.05 1.26 -15.02
N GLU A 234 -6.97 0.51 -15.27
CA GLU A 234 -5.98 0.17 -14.24
C GLU A 234 -5.32 1.42 -13.64
N LEU A 235 -4.79 2.31 -14.49
CA LEU A 235 -4.16 3.56 -14.05
C LEU A 235 -5.17 4.51 -13.40
N GLY A 236 -6.32 4.71 -14.05
CA GLY A 236 -7.37 5.58 -13.54
C GLY A 236 -7.95 5.11 -12.21
N TRP A 237 -8.11 3.79 -12.02
CA TRP A 237 -8.64 3.25 -10.76
C TRP A 237 -7.68 3.49 -9.59
N ARG A 238 -6.36 3.40 -9.84
CA ARG A 238 -5.35 3.75 -8.83
C ARG A 238 -5.45 5.22 -8.45
N ASP A 239 -5.44 6.12 -9.44
CA ASP A 239 -5.53 7.56 -9.21
C ASP A 239 -6.85 7.93 -8.48
N TYR A 240 -7.96 7.30 -8.88
CA TYR A 240 -9.27 7.48 -8.25
C TYR A 240 -9.31 7.02 -6.79
N ALA A 241 -8.71 5.85 -6.52
CA ALA A 241 -8.65 5.30 -5.17
C ALA A 241 -7.81 6.17 -4.22
N GLU A 242 -6.67 6.66 -4.71
CA GLU A 242 -5.74 7.51 -3.97
C GLU A 242 -6.34 8.89 -3.68
N GLN A 243 -6.90 9.54 -4.70
CA GLN A 243 -7.35 10.94 -4.62
C GLN A 243 -8.75 11.09 -4.03
N TYR A 244 -9.67 10.17 -4.28
CA TYR A 244 -11.09 10.37 -3.97
C TYR A 244 -11.66 9.35 -2.98
N LEU A 245 -11.27 8.06 -3.05
CA LEU A 245 -11.81 7.07 -2.12
C LEU A 245 -11.33 7.27 -0.67
N SER A 246 -10.18 7.91 -0.48
CA SER A 246 -9.69 8.34 0.83
C SER A 246 -10.64 9.31 1.54
N MET A 247 -11.36 10.16 0.79
CA MET A 247 -12.38 11.08 1.34
C MET A 247 -13.51 10.32 2.03
N ALA A 248 -13.96 9.20 1.44
CA ALA A 248 -15.06 8.40 1.97
C ALA A 248 -14.74 7.81 3.35
N THR A 249 -13.50 7.35 3.55
CA THR A 249 -13.02 6.87 4.85
C THR A 249 -12.98 8.00 5.87
N LYS A 250 -12.47 9.19 5.51
CA LYS A 250 -12.37 10.34 6.41
C LYS A 250 -13.73 10.81 6.94
N VAL A 251 -14.77 10.79 6.11
CA VAL A 251 -16.11 11.26 6.51
C VAL A 251 -17.05 10.14 6.92
N GLU A 252 -16.60 8.88 6.87
CA GLU A 252 -17.38 7.67 7.15
C GLU A 252 -18.70 7.60 6.37
N HIS A 253 -18.66 7.91 5.07
CA HIS A 253 -19.83 7.81 4.18
C HIS A 253 -19.51 7.02 2.93
N THR A 254 -20.49 6.27 2.43
CA THR A 254 -20.33 5.41 1.25
C THR A 254 -20.66 6.16 -0.05
N PRO A 255 -19.71 6.37 -0.97
CA PRO A 255 -20.00 6.98 -2.27
C PRO A 255 -20.62 6.00 -3.27
N ASP A 256 -21.18 6.56 -4.34
CA ASP A 256 -21.50 5.80 -5.56
C ASP A 256 -20.21 5.53 -6.36
N LEU A 257 -19.54 4.42 -6.06
CA LEU A 257 -18.21 4.08 -6.59
C LEU A 257 -18.18 3.98 -8.12
N LEU A 258 -19.10 3.21 -8.70
CA LEU A 258 -19.11 2.92 -10.14
C LEU A 258 -19.40 4.21 -10.92
N LEU A 259 -20.39 4.99 -10.48
CA LEU A 259 -20.78 6.22 -11.14
C LEU A 259 -19.72 7.31 -10.98
N GLY A 260 -19.12 7.44 -9.79
CA GLY A 260 -18.02 8.35 -9.55
C GLY A 260 -16.81 8.03 -10.42
N PHE A 261 -16.38 6.76 -10.44
CA PHE A 261 -15.26 6.36 -11.28
C PHE A 261 -15.53 6.56 -12.77
N ARG A 262 -16.78 6.36 -13.22
CA ARG A 262 -17.16 6.69 -14.60
C ARG A 262 -17.06 8.18 -14.88
N ALA A 263 -17.59 9.03 -14.01
CA ALA A 263 -17.50 10.49 -14.14
C ALA A 263 -16.03 10.96 -14.16
N PHE A 264 -15.19 10.37 -13.31
CA PHE A 264 -13.75 10.57 -13.29
C PHE A 264 -13.08 10.22 -14.63
N MET A 265 -13.39 9.06 -15.21
CA MET A 265 -12.83 8.61 -16.49
C MET A 265 -13.31 9.44 -17.70
N ASP A 266 -14.53 9.96 -17.63
CA ASP A 266 -15.15 10.76 -18.69
C ASP A 266 -14.84 12.27 -18.58
N HIS A 267 -14.10 12.70 -17.55
CA HIS A 267 -13.76 14.11 -17.33
C HIS A 267 -12.93 14.70 -18.50
N PRO A 268 -13.31 15.85 -19.07
CA PRO A 268 -12.73 16.39 -20.30
C PRO A 268 -11.22 16.66 -20.22
N GLU A 269 -10.73 17.11 -19.07
CA GLU A 269 -9.31 17.42 -18.87
C GLU A 269 -8.47 16.17 -18.56
N ARG A 270 -9.05 15.19 -17.85
CA ARG A 270 -8.31 13.97 -17.44
C ARG A 270 -8.19 12.96 -18.56
N LYS A 271 -9.25 12.80 -19.35
CA LYS A 271 -9.28 11.83 -20.44
C LYS A 271 -8.07 11.93 -21.38
N PRO A 272 -7.63 13.12 -21.86
CA PRO A 272 -6.42 13.23 -22.68
C PRO A 272 -5.13 12.97 -21.88
N GLN A 273 -5.03 13.44 -20.64
CA GLN A 273 -3.85 13.19 -19.78
C GLN A 273 -3.65 11.69 -19.53
N LEU A 274 -4.74 10.97 -19.21
CA LEU A 274 -4.73 9.53 -19.04
C LEU A 274 -4.39 8.80 -20.34
N ALA A 275 -4.86 9.29 -21.49
CA ALA A 275 -4.53 8.70 -22.78
C ALA A 275 -3.02 8.78 -23.10
N GLU A 276 -2.37 9.91 -22.80
CA GLU A 276 -0.90 10.02 -22.97
C GLU A 276 -0.13 9.14 -21.98
N ARG A 277 -0.56 9.06 -20.71
CA ARG A 277 0.05 8.15 -19.73
C ARG A 277 -0.11 6.67 -20.14
N VAL A 278 -1.26 6.29 -20.69
CA VAL A 278 -1.46 4.94 -21.23
C VAL A 278 -0.52 4.69 -22.40
N LYS A 279 -0.36 5.65 -23.32
CA LYS A 279 0.56 5.53 -24.46
C LYS A 279 2.01 5.33 -23.99
N GLN A 280 2.47 6.08 -22.99
CA GLN A 280 3.78 5.92 -22.36
C GLN A 280 3.91 4.53 -21.71
N ALA A 281 2.95 4.14 -20.87
CA ALA A 281 2.95 2.85 -20.20
C ALA A 281 3.00 1.67 -21.18
N LEU A 282 2.28 1.77 -22.31
CA LEU A 282 2.30 0.74 -23.37
C LEU A 282 3.62 0.72 -24.16
N ALA A 283 4.32 1.85 -24.27
CA ALA A 283 5.64 1.92 -24.90
C ALA A 283 6.75 1.33 -24.01
N GLU A 284 6.55 1.39 -22.69
CA GLU A 284 7.49 0.90 -21.68
C GLU A 284 7.30 -0.59 -21.31
N GLU A 285 6.33 -1.29 -21.90
CA GLU A 285 6.09 -2.73 -21.70
C GLU A 285 7.30 -3.58 -22.19
N ARG A 286 8.33 -3.76 -21.35
CA ARG A 286 9.51 -4.58 -21.66
C ARG A 286 9.35 -6.04 -21.24
N ASP A 287 8.78 -6.29 -20.05
CA ASP A 287 8.70 -7.62 -19.44
C ASP A 287 7.34 -8.32 -19.60
N VAL A 288 6.39 -7.67 -20.27
CA VAL A 288 5.05 -8.23 -20.55
C VAL A 288 5.07 -8.92 -21.91
N ARG A 289 4.92 -10.24 -21.92
CA ARG A 289 4.90 -11.07 -23.14
C ARG A 289 3.60 -11.88 -23.21
N PRO A 290 2.87 -11.84 -24.35
CA PRO A 290 3.11 -10.97 -25.51
C PRO A 290 2.71 -9.52 -25.20
N SER A 291 3.44 -8.55 -25.76
CA SER A 291 3.17 -7.13 -25.51
C SER A 291 1.81 -6.71 -26.06
N THR A 292 1.21 -5.66 -25.50
CA THR A 292 -0.06 -5.11 -26.00
C THR A 292 0.06 -4.71 -27.48
N ARG A 293 1.23 -4.18 -27.89
CA ARG A 293 1.50 -3.82 -29.27
C ARG A 293 1.45 -5.02 -30.21
N ASP A 294 2.17 -6.10 -29.88
CA ASP A 294 2.23 -7.31 -30.72
C ASP A 294 0.83 -7.92 -30.91
N ARG A 295 0.05 -7.93 -29.82
CA ARG A 295 -1.33 -8.43 -29.81
C ARG A 295 -2.25 -7.59 -30.68
N VAL A 296 -2.15 -6.26 -30.61
CA VAL A 296 -2.90 -5.35 -31.48
C VAL A 296 -2.52 -5.53 -32.94
N GLU A 297 -1.22 -5.66 -33.26
CA GLU A 297 -0.76 -5.91 -34.62
C GLU A 297 -1.27 -7.25 -35.17
N ALA A 298 -1.24 -8.31 -34.36
CA ALA A 298 -1.80 -9.61 -34.71
C ALA A 298 -3.31 -9.53 -34.98
N MET A 299 -4.08 -8.85 -34.11
CA MET A 299 -5.52 -8.67 -34.28
C MET A 299 -5.87 -7.89 -35.55
N LYS A 300 -5.07 -6.87 -35.93
CA LYS A 300 -5.30 -6.09 -37.14
C LYS A 300 -5.24 -6.96 -38.41
N ARG A 301 -4.35 -7.96 -38.43
CA ARG A 301 -4.12 -8.87 -39.57
C ARG A 301 -5.22 -9.92 -39.75
N LEU A 302 -6.08 -10.14 -38.75
CA LEU A 302 -7.19 -11.08 -38.85
C LEU A 302 -8.19 -10.64 -39.91
N ARG A 303 -8.63 -11.58 -40.76
CA ARG A 303 -9.69 -11.36 -41.76
C ARG A 303 -11.06 -11.59 -41.13
N GLY A 304 -12.03 -10.74 -41.45
CA GLY A 304 -13.37 -10.75 -40.85
C GLY A 304 -13.41 -10.15 -39.43
N GLY A 305 -14.62 -10.01 -38.88
CA GLY A 305 -14.85 -9.45 -37.53
C GLY A 305 -15.35 -8.00 -37.50
N ASP A 306 -15.96 -7.51 -38.59
CA ASP A 306 -16.65 -6.21 -38.59
C ASP A 306 -18.03 -6.35 -37.98
N ARG A 307 -18.06 -6.49 -36.66
CA ARG A 307 -19.26 -6.29 -35.87
C ARG A 307 -19.25 -4.85 -35.39
N GLU A 308 -20.32 -4.10 -35.62
CA GLU A 308 -20.47 -2.78 -35.02
C GLU A 308 -20.45 -2.91 -33.49
N PRO A 309 -19.54 -2.20 -32.80
CA PRO A 309 -19.50 -2.27 -31.35
C PRO A 309 -20.71 -1.60 -30.73
N GLU A 310 -21.33 -2.30 -29.79
CA GLU A 310 -22.31 -1.71 -28.88
C GLU A 310 -21.54 -0.81 -27.89
N GLU A 311 -21.85 0.48 -27.91
CA GLU A 311 -21.17 1.50 -27.09
C GLU A 311 -21.86 1.75 -25.74
N HIS A 312 -22.94 1.03 -25.44
CA HIS A 312 -23.59 1.08 -24.14
C HIS A 312 -22.60 0.73 -23.01
N PRO A 313 -22.68 1.37 -21.84
CA PRO A 313 -21.84 1.02 -20.71
C PRO A 313 -21.97 -0.45 -20.31
N ALA A 314 -20.89 -1.08 -19.88
CA ALA A 314 -20.90 -2.50 -19.53
C ALA A 314 -21.87 -2.83 -18.38
N PHE A 315 -22.10 -1.91 -17.43
CA PHE A 315 -23.11 -2.08 -16.38
C PHE A 315 -24.55 -2.20 -16.91
N ALA A 316 -24.83 -1.83 -18.17
CA ALA A 316 -26.13 -2.06 -18.82
C ALA A 316 -26.44 -3.56 -19.04
N LEU A 317 -25.43 -4.44 -18.93
CA LEU A 317 -25.60 -5.89 -18.90
C LEU A 317 -26.21 -6.38 -17.58
N LEU A 318 -26.10 -5.60 -16.50
CA LEU A 318 -26.71 -5.94 -15.23
C LEU A 318 -28.23 -5.77 -15.32
N ARG A 319 -28.97 -6.67 -14.67
CA ARG A 319 -30.41 -6.57 -14.47
C ARG A 319 -30.68 -5.50 -13.42
N GLU A 320 -31.55 -4.55 -13.74
CA GLU A 320 -31.90 -3.43 -12.87
C GLU A 320 -30.65 -2.70 -12.31
N PRO A 321 -29.79 -2.10 -13.16
CA PRO A 321 -28.51 -1.54 -12.72
C PRO A 321 -28.63 -0.54 -11.56
N ARG A 322 -29.74 0.22 -11.50
CA ARG A 322 -30.04 1.16 -10.41
C ARG A 322 -30.13 0.53 -9.02
N LYS A 323 -30.45 -0.77 -8.94
CA LYS A 323 -30.49 -1.53 -7.67
C LYS A 323 -29.27 -2.44 -7.52
N SER A 324 -28.92 -3.17 -8.57
CA SER A 324 -27.85 -4.17 -8.49
C SER A 324 -26.47 -3.56 -8.28
N VAL A 325 -26.20 -2.37 -8.83
CA VAL A 325 -24.89 -1.72 -8.66
C VAL A 325 -24.67 -1.30 -7.21
N PRO A 326 -25.58 -0.56 -6.54
CA PRO A 326 -25.46 -0.28 -5.12
C PRO A 326 -25.31 -1.53 -4.23
N GLU A 327 -26.07 -2.59 -4.52
CA GLU A 327 -25.95 -3.87 -3.78
C GLU A 327 -24.57 -4.54 -3.96
N LEU A 328 -24.01 -4.48 -5.18
CA LEU A 328 -22.66 -4.99 -5.45
C LEU A 328 -21.59 -4.17 -4.75
N GLU A 329 -21.68 -2.84 -4.84
CA GLU A 329 -20.78 -1.91 -4.16
C GLU A 329 -20.79 -2.13 -2.64
N ASN A 330 -21.96 -2.21 -2.01
CA ASN A 330 -22.08 -2.43 -0.56
C ASN A 330 -21.41 -3.74 -0.12
N LYS A 331 -21.50 -4.80 -0.93
CA LYS A 331 -20.87 -6.10 -0.63
C LYS A 331 -19.38 -6.15 -0.94
N LEU A 332 -18.86 -5.19 -1.71
CA LEU A 332 -17.44 -5.07 -2.07
C LEU A 332 -16.68 -4.13 -1.14
N LEU A 333 -17.39 -3.22 -0.49
CA LEU A 333 -16.85 -2.29 0.50
C LEU A 333 -16.56 -3.00 1.82
N ILE A 334 -15.62 -2.42 2.57
CA ILE A 334 -15.33 -2.83 3.94
C ILE A 334 -16.51 -2.39 4.81
N ASP A 335 -16.94 -3.25 5.75
CA ASP A 335 -17.97 -2.89 6.73
C ASP A 335 -17.53 -1.64 7.52
N GLY A 336 -18.42 -0.66 7.69
CA GLY A 336 -18.19 0.49 8.56
C GLY A 336 -18.15 1.88 7.92
N LEU A 337 -18.25 2.03 6.59
CA LEU A 337 -18.25 3.34 5.90
C LEU A 337 -19.57 4.13 6.02
N GLY A 338 -20.43 3.83 6.99
CA GLY A 338 -21.66 4.58 7.24
C GLY A 338 -22.67 4.62 6.06
N PRO A 339 -23.62 5.57 6.08
CA PRO A 339 -24.69 5.66 5.09
C PRO A 339 -24.19 6.16 3.72
N ARG A 340 -24.98 5.91 2.67
CA ARG A 340 -24.66 6.38 1.31
C ARG A 340 -24.78 7.89 1.18
N LEU A 341 -23.83 8.50 0.47
CA LEU A 341 -23.81 9.93 0.18
C LEU A 341 -23.33 10.18 -1.27
N PRO A 342 -24.04 11.00 -2.06
CA PRO A 342 -23.58 11.37 -3.39
C PRO A 342 -22.23 12.09 -3.37
N TRP A 343 -21.44 11.91 -4.42
CA TRP A 343 -20.11 12.50 -4.54
C TRP A 343 -20.01 14.01 -4.27
N PRO A 344 -20.93 14.86 -4.78
CA PRO A 344 -20.88 16.30 -4.49
C PRO A 344 -21.01 16.64 -3.00
N ASP A 345 -21.89 15.93 -2.28
CA ASP A 345 -22.10 16.17 -0.85
C ASP A 345 -20.97 15.54 -0.01
N LEU A 346 -20.44 14.40 -0.46
CA LEU A 346 -19.27 13.77 0.15
C LEU A 346 -18.04 14.67 0.04
N ALA A 347 -17.77 15.22 -1.14
CA ALA A 347 -16.68 16.17 -1.35
C ALA A 347 -16.87 17.44 -0.52
N ARG A 348 -18.12 17.95 -0.42
CA ARG A 348 -18.42 19.09 0.44
C ARG A 348 -18.08 18.82 1.91
N LYS A 349 -18.50 17.65 2.41
CA LYS A 349 -18.26 17.24 3.80
C LYS A 349 -16.78 16.95 4.07
N ALA A 350 -16.10 16.29 3.13
CA ALA A 350 -14.69 15.95 3.25
C ALA A 350 -13.80 17.19 3.17
N GLY A 351 -14.08 18.10 2.25
CA GLY A 351 -13.40 19.39 2.16
C GLY A 351 -13.58 20.22 3.42
N ALA A 352 -14.82 20.32 3.93
CA ALA A 352 -15.10 21.02 5.18
C ALA A 352 -14.36 20.41 6.39
N ALA A 353 -14.27 19.08 6.48
CA ALA A 353 -13.51 18.40 7.53
C ALA A 353 -12.00 18.65 7.41
N GLU A 354 -11.46 18.69 6.19
CA GLU A 354 -10.04 18.96 5.94
C GLU A 354 -9.64 20.38 6.34
N VAL A 355 -10.40 21.39 5.92
CA VAL A 355 -10.10 22.79 6.29
C VAL A 355 -10.32 23.05 7.79
N ALA A 356 -11.28 22.37 8.42
CA ALA A 356 -11.45 22.42 9.87
C ALA A 356 -10.24 21.80 10.61
N ARG A 357 -9.66 20.72 10.08
CA ARG A 357 -8.42 20.12 10.59
C ARG A 357 -7.23 21.07 10.43
N GLN A 358 -7.06 21.70 9.27
CA GLN A 358 -6.02 22.70 9.03
C GLN A 358 -6.16 23.91 9.97
N ALA A 359 -7.38 24.41 10.18
CA ALA A 359 -7.66 25.48 11.13
C ALA A 359 -7.36 25.07 12.59
N GLY A 360 -7.64 23.82 12.96
CA GLY A 360 -7.28 23.25 14.25
C GLY A 360 -5.76 23.13 14.44
N LEU A 361 -5.03 22.71 13.40
CA LEU A 361 -3.56 22.68 13.42
C LEU A 361 -2.95 24.07 13.56
N LEU A 362 -3.50 25.08 12.88
CA LEU A 362 -3.07 26.47 13.08
C LEU A 362 -3.26 26.91 14.52
N SER A 363 -4.40 26.54 15.12
CA SER A 363 -4.72 26.87 16.50
C SER A 363 -3.78 26.15 17.49
N SER A 364 -3.38 24.91 17.20
CA SER A 364 -2.34 24.19 17.95
C SER A 364 -0.97 24.83 17.80
N ALA A 365 -0.59 25.26 16.60
CA ALA A 365 0.68 25.96 16.34
C ALA A 365 0.79 27.23 17.20
N VAL A 366 -0.28 28.04 17.22
CA VAL A 366 -0.36 29.26 18.03
C VAL A 366 -0.30 28.94 19.53
N ALA A 367 -1.00 27.89 19.99
CA ALA A 367 -0.98 27.50 21.40
C ALA A 367 0.41 27.03 21.87
N GLN A 368 1.19 26.43 20.97
CA GLN A 368 2.51 25.87 21.26
C GLN A 368 3.67 26.83 21.01
N SER A 369 3.45 27.95 20.30
CA SER A 369 4.51 28.91 19.99
C SER A 369 4.94 29.78 21.17
N GLY A 370 4.16 29.80 22.26
CA GLY A 370 4.43 30.64 23.43
C GLY A 370 4.21 32.14 23.19
N LEU A 371 3.75 32.55 22.00
CA LEU A 371 3.48 33.94 21.67
C LEU A 371 2.16 34.42 22.32
N GLU A 372 2.12 35.69 22.72
CA GLU A 372 0.86 36.37 23.12
C GLU A 372 -0.01 36.68 21.90
N CYS A 373 -0.51 35.62 21.24
CA CYS A 373 -1.29 35.69 20.02
C CYS A 373 -2.60 34.90 20.20
N PRO A 374 -3.79 35.52 19.99
CA PRO A 374 -5.02 34.76 19.98
C PRO A 374 -5.07 33.85 18.74
N PRO A 375 -5.57 32.61 18.84
CA PRO A 375 -5.59 31.63 17.74
C PRO A 375 -6.56 32.00 16.59
N ALA A 376 -7.26 33.12 16.72
CA ALA A 376 -8.16 33.62 15.68
C ALA A 376 -7.37 34.16 14.48
N ILE A 377 -7.97 34.11 13.29
CA ILE A 377 -7.38 34.61 12.04
C ILE A 377 -6.80 36.03 12.20
N GLY A 378 -7.55 36.93 12.85
CA GLY A 378 -7.08 38.30 13.09
C GLY A 378 -5.82 38.38 13.97
N GLY A 379 -5.69 37.49 14.96
CA GLY A 379 -4.50 37.38 15.81
C GLY A 379 -3.29 36.88 15.04
N VAL A 380 -3.48 35.80 14.27
CA VAL A 380 -2.43 35.22 13.41
C VAL A 380 -1.92 36.25 12.39
N LEU A 381 -2.82 37.01 11.76
CA LEU A 381 -2.41 38.09 10.85
C LEU A 381 -1.60 39.17 11.57
N ALA A 382 -1.97 39.54 12.79
CA ALA A 382 -1.21 40.52 13.57
C ALA A 382 0.19 40.01 13.92
N ALA A 383 0.34 38.72 14.26
CA ALA A 383 1.64 38.09 14.51
C ALA A 383 2.51 38.07 13.25
N ILE A 384 1.95 37.66 12.10
CA ILE A 384 2.65 37.71 10.80
C ILE A 384 3.09 39.14 10.49
N HIS A 385 2.24 40.15 10.74
CA HIS A 385 2.60 41.55 10.50
C HIS A 385 3.77 42.04 11.37
N ARG A 386 3.94 41.49 12.58
CA ARG A 386 5.09 41.77 13.47
C ARG A 386 6.36 41.01 13.08
N GLY A 387 6.28 40.08 12.12
CA GLY A 387 7.40 39.22 11.72
C GLY A 387 7.51 37.92 12.52
N GLU A 388 6.52 37.59 13.34
CA GLU A 388 6.50 36.40 14.22
C GLU A 388 5.96 35.14 13.51
N GLY A 389 5.87 35.17 12.17
CA GLY A 389 5.37 34.05 11.37
C GLY A 389 6.18 32.75 11.57
N PRO A 390 7.53 32.78 11.48
CA PRO A 390 8.36 31.60 11.71
C PRO A 390 8.14 30.99 13.10
N ASP A 391 8.11 31.82 14.14
CA ASP A 391 7.91 31.38 15.53
C ASP A 391 6.52 30.74 15.74
N LEU A 392 5.51 31.26 15.04
CA LEU A 392 4.14 30.74 15.11
C LEU A 392 4.03 29.31 14.58
N ILE A 393 4.77 28.96 13.52
CA ILE A 393 4.65 27.65 12.87
C ILE A 393 5.75 26.66 13.25
N ASN A 394 6.84 27.14 13.86
CA ASN A 394 7.96 26.33 14.30
C ASN A 394 7.54 25.03 15.05
N PRO A 395 6.53 25.03 15.95
CA PRO A 395 6.09 23.81 16.63
C PRO A 395 5.50 22.72 15.72
N VAL A 396 5.04 23.09 14.52
CA VAL A 396 4.40 22.17 13.55
C VAL A 396 5.34 21.76 12.42
N LEU A 397 6.45 22.50 12.23
CA LEU A 397 7.44 22.13 11.23
C LEU A 397 8.14 20.82 11.60
N ASN A 398 8.50 20.05 10.58
CA ASN A 398 9.33 18.88 10.80
C ASN A 398 10.71 19.34 11.28
N PRO A 399 11.14 18.97 12.49
CA PRO A 399 12.37 19.47 13.08
C PRO A 399 13.64 18.86 12.43
N GLY A 400 13.47 17.89 11.53
CA GLY A 400 14.52 17.34 10.66
C GLY A 400 14.72 18.06 9.32
N LEU A 401 14.02 19.16 9.04
CA LEU A 401 14.16 19.92 7.79
C LEU A 401 15.59 20.44 7.58
N ASN A 402 16.06 20.42 6.33
CA ASN A 402 17.33 21.04 5.95
C ASN A 402 17.24 22.57 6.18
N PRO A 403 18.22 23.21 6.86
CA PRO A 403 18.25 24.65 7.11
C PRO A 403 17.92 25.51 5.89
N ASP A 404 18.40 25.14 4.70
CA ASP A 404 18.20 25.89 3.46
C ASP A 404 16.73 25.88 2.97
N ARG A 405 15.89 25.01 3.53
CA ARG A 405 14.47 24.85 3.16
C ARG A 405 13.51 25.31 4.26
N VAL A 406 14.02 25.73 5.42
CA VAL A 406 13.17 26.13 6.56
C VAL A 406 12.31 27.34 6.18
N ASP A 407 12.90 28.36 5.56
CA ASP A 407 12.16 29.57 5.17
C ASP A 407 11.04 29.28 4.15
N GLU A 408 11.29 28.41 3.16
CA GLU A 408 10.28 27.99 2.19
C GLU A 408 9.19 27.16 2.88
N ALA A 409 9.57 26.23 3.75
CA ALA A 409 8.63 25.41 4.51
C ALA A 409 7.75 26.23 5.47
N VAL A 410 8.30 27.27 6.11
CA VAL A 410 7.54 28.23 6.93
C VAL A 410 6.46 28.89 6.08
N VAL A 411 6.83 29.45 4.92
CA VAL A 411 5.89 30.16 4.04
C VAL A 411 4.82 29.21 3.53
N ASP A 412 5.18 28.02 3.07
CA ASP A 412 4.24 27.06 2.51
C ASP A 412 3.29 26.50 3.58
N THR A 413 3.80 26.14 4.77
CA THR A 413 2.97 25.62 5.87
C THR A 413 2.04 26.69 6.41
N LEU A 414 2.52 27.92 6.62
CA LEU A 414 1.66 29.05 7.04
C LEU A 414 0.59 29.36 5.98
N THR A 415 0.96 29.33 4.69
CA THR A 415 0.01 29.53 3.59
C THR A 415 -1.08 28.48 3.62
N GLU A 416 -0.72 27.20 3.76
CA GLU A 416 -1.68 26.10 3.82
C GLU A 416 -2.61 26.22 5.03
N LEU A 417 -2.06 26.40 6.24
CA LEU A 417 -2.85 26.42 7.46
C LEU A 417 -3.73 27.67 7.59
N LEU A 418 -3.20 28.86 7.26
CA LEU A 418 -3.98 30.10 7.25
C LEU A 418 -5.01 30.11 6.12
N GLY A 419 -4.66 29.58 4.93
CA GLY A 419 -5.59 29.36 3.83
C GLY A 419 -6.74 28.46 4.23
N GLY A 420 -6.45 27.32 4.86
CA GLY A 420 -7.43 26.40 5.44
C GLY A 420 -8.32 27.07 6.48
N ALA A 421 -7.75 27.85 7.41
CA ALA A 421 -8.51 28.59 8.42
C ALA A 421 -9.47 29.62 7.81
N VAL A 422 -9.05 30.36 6.77
CA VAL A 422 -9.90 31.30 6.04
C VAL A 422 -11.05 30.57 5.35
N VAL A 423 -10.78 29.44 4.69
CA VAL A 423 -11.83 28.65 4.02
C VAL A 423 -12.80 28.06 5.05
N ASP A 424 -12.31 27.49 6.16
CA ASP A 424 -13.14 26.96 7.23
C ASP A 424 -14.08 28.04 7.82
N ALA A 425 -13.56 29.26 8.04
CA ALA A 425 -14.35 30.40 8.50
C ALA A 425 -15.47 30.77 7.50
N LEU A 426 -15.17 30.79 6.20
CA LEU A 426 -16.16 31.06 5.16
C LEU A 426 -17.20 29.93 5.03
N VAL A 427 -16.78 28.67 5.15
CA VAL A 427 -17.68 27.51 5.11
C VAL A 427 -18.62 27.51 6.31
N CYS A 428 -18.11 27.76 7.52
CA CYS A 428 -18.92 27.87 8.73
C CYS A 428 -19.91 29.04 8.67
N ALA A 429 -19.53 30.15 8.04
CA ALA A 429 -20.40 31.30 7.81
C ALA A 429 -21.41 31.09 6.66
N GLY A 430 -21.40 29.95 5.95
CA GLY A 430 -22.25 29.69 4.79
C GLY A 430 -21.92 30.56 3.57
N ARG A 431 -20.69 31.09 3.50
CA ARG A 431 -20.19 32.00 2.45
C ARG A 431 -19.34 31.31 1.40
N ALA A 432 -18.90 30.08 1.67
CA ALA A 432 -18.19 29.23 0.73
C ALA A 432 -18.60 27.77 0.87
N GLN A 433 -18.36 26.98 -0.16
CA GLN A 433 -18.52 25.54 -0.14
C GLN A 433 -17.48 24.87 -1.03
N HIS A 434 -17.07 23.67 -0.63
CA HIS A 434 -16.25 22.80 -1.46
C HIS A 434 -17.09 22.18 -2.56
N GLU A 435 -16.60 22.25 -3.79
CA GLU A 435 -17.15 21.56 -4.94
C GLU A 435 -16.18 20.47 -5.41
N LEU A 436 -16.76 19.33 -5.78
CA LEU A 436 -16.01 18.24 -6.34
C LEU A 436 -15.47 18.64 -7.71
N ASP A 437 -14.16 18.51 -7.88
CA ASP A 437 -13.53 18.55 -9.19
C ASP A 437 -12.91 17.19 -9.49
N TRP A 438 -13.30 16.58 -10.61
CA TRP A 438 -12.68 15.35 -11.07
C TRP A 438 -11.35 15.60 -11.76
N ALA A 439 -10.90 16.84 -12.00
CA ALA A 439 -9.61 17.19 -12.60
C ALA A 439 -8.45 17.22 -11.60
N GLY A 440 -8.73 17.46 -10.32
CA GLY A 440 -7.72 17.65 -9.28
C GLY A 440 -8.34 17.80 -7.90
N ASP A 441 -7.79 18.69 -7.09
CA ASP A 441 -8.28 18.97 -5.74
C ASP A 441 -9.65 19.66 -5.76
N SER A 442 -10.38 19.57 -4.64
CA SER A 442 -11.69 20.22 -4.52
C SER A 442 -11.55 21.73 -4.65
N VAL A 443 -12.38 22.33 -5.52
CA VAL A 443 -12.41 23.78 -5.72
C VAL A 443 -13.32 24.41 -4.67
N VAL A 444 -12.82 25.45 -3.99
CA VAL A 444 -13.64 26.26 -3.08
C VAL A 444 -14.40 27.29 -3.89
N ARG A 445 -15.73 27.31 -3.78
CA ARG A 445 -16.57 28.35 -4.39
C ARG A 445 -17.26 29.20 -3.34
N LEU A 446 -17.19 30.51 -3.51
CA LEU A 446 -17.99 31.47 -2.74
C LEU A 446 -19.48 31.31 -3.08
N SER A 447 -20.39 31.79 -2.22
CA SER A 447 -21.84 31.72 -2.45
C SER A 447 -22.31 32.40 -3.75
N GLY A 448 -21.50 33.31 -4.30
CA GLY A 448 -21.72 33.92 -5.62
C GLY A 448 -21.19 33.11 -6.83
N GLY A 449 -20.72 31.89 -6.62
CA GLY A 449 -20.20 30.98 -7.67
C GLY A 449 -18.76 31.23 -8.12
N ARG A 450 -18.12 32.31 -7.64
CA ARG A 450 -16.72 32.62 -7.93
C ARG A 450 -15.79 31.61 -7.24
N PRO A 451 -14.81 31.01 -7.96
CA PRO A 451 -13.79 30.17 -7.33
C PRO A 451 -12.89 31.03 -6.45
N LEU A 452 -12.47 30.47 -5.32
CA LEU A 452 -11.51 31.05 -4.39
C LEU A 452 -10.28 30.12 -4.35
N ASP A 453 -9.11 30.69 -4.63
CA ASP A 453 -7.83 30.05 -4.41
C ASP A 453 -7.25 30.62 -3.10
N PRO A 454 -7.29 29.86 -1.99
CA PRO A 454 -6.86 30.34 -0.69
C PRO A 454 -5.37 30.64 -0.66
N ASP A 455 -4.55 29.83 -1.32
CA ASP A 455 -3.10 29.99 -1.35
C ASP A 455 -2.72 31.27 -2.10
N ARG A 456 -3.35 31.54 -3.25
CA ARG A 456 -3.14 32.82 -3.97
C ARG A 456 -3.59 34.04 -3.18
N LEU A 457 -4.58 33.89 -2.31
CA LEU A 457 -5.06 34.98 -1.46
C LEU A 457 -4.08 35.28 -0.32
N VAL A 458 -3.57 34.22 0.33
CA VAL A 458 -2.82 34.34 1.59
C VAL A 458 -1.31 34.41 1.39
N ARG A 459 -0.74 33.62 0.47
CA ARG A 459 0.71 33.46 0.27
C ARG A 459 1.48 34.78 0.13
N PRO A 460 1.01 35.79 -0.63
CA PRO A 460 1.75 37.05 -0.76
C PRO A 460 1.98 37.77 0.58
N ALA A 461 1.01 37.73 1.49
CA ALA A 461 1.12 38.39 2.80
C ALA A 461 1.89 37.56 3.83
N VAL A 462 1.94 36.24 3.66
CA VAL A 462 2.82 35.36 4.45
C VAL A 462 4.28 35.57 4.05
N ALA A 463 4.56 35.69 2.74
CA ALA A 463 5.91 35.91 2.23
C ALA A 463 6.44 37.34 2.47
N ASP A 464 5.56 38.35 2.46
CA ASP A 464 5.91 39.74 2.80
C ASP A 464 4.95 40.32 3.86
N PRO A 465 5.37 40.42 5.13
CA PRO A 465 4.58 40.99 6.23
C PRO A 465 3.99 42.39 5.96
N ARG A 466 4.58 43.16 5.03
CA ARG A 466 4.09 44.49 4.65
C ARG A 466 2.77 44.45 3.89
N LEU A 467 2.42 43.30 3.31
CA LEU A 467 1.18 43.12 2.55
C LEU A 467 0.00 42.66 3.42
N VAL A 468 0.22 42.36 4.71
CA VAL A 468 -0.84 41.95 5.65
C VAL A 468 -2.00 42.95 5.76
N PRO A 469 -1.81 44.28 5.80
CA PRO A 469 -2.94 45.23 5.79
C PRO A 469 -3.78 45.17 4.51
N GLY A 470 -3.20 44.72 3.39
CA GLY A 470 -3.92 44.44 2.15
C GLY A 470 -4.76 43.18 2.25
N LEU A 471 -4.16 42.09 2.76
CA LEU A 471 -4.87 40.83 3.01
C LEU A 471 -6.04 41.03 3.99
N HIS A 472 -5.83 41.70 5.12
CA HIS A 472 -6.87 41.98 6.10
C HIS A 472 -8.10 42.66 5.45
N ARG A 473 -7.89 43.68 4.60
CA ARG A 473 -8.98 44.33 3.85
C ARG A 473 -9.69 43.35 2.91
N ALA A 474 -8.94 42.55 2.16
CA ALA A 474 -9.52 41.55 1.27
C ALA A 474 -10.37 40.50 2.02
N LEU A 475 -9.94 40.06 3.20
CA LEU A 475 -10.70 39.12 4.03
C LEU A 475 -12.00 39.75 4.55
N VAL A 476 -11.96 41.02 4.98
CA VAL A 476 -13.15 41.76 5.41
C VAL A 476 -14.13 41.92 4.25
N ASP A 477 -13.65 42.26 3.04
CA ASP A 477 -14.49 42.40 1.84
C ASP A 477 -15.12 41.06 1.41
N LEU A 478 -14.42 39.94 1.62
CA LEU A 478 -14.95 38.58 1.44
C LEU A 478 -15.94 38.17 2.54
N GLY A 479 -15.99 38.92 3.65
CA GLY A 479 -16.84 38.65 4.81
C GLY A 479 -16.34 37.48 5.67
N VAL A 480 -15.04 37.28 5.74
CA VAL A 480 -14.39 36.29 6.61
C VAL A 480 -14.54 36.75 8.07
N PRO A 481 -15.12 35.94 8.97
CA PRO A 481 -15.13 36.24 10.40
C PRO A 481 -13.71 36.17 10.97
N LEU A 482 -13.06 37.30 11.20
CA LEU A 482 -11.66 37.35 11.66
C LEU A 482 -11.45 36.80 13.08
N GLN A 483 -12.51 36.75 13.88
CA GLN A 483 -12.54 36.13 15.20
C GLN A 483 -12.68 34.59 15.15
N HIS A 484 -12.78 34.00 13.95
CA HIS A 484 -12.90 32.56 13.79
C HIS A 484 -11.60 31.86 14.19
N ALA A 485 -11.75 30.83 15.03
CA ALA A 485 -10.72 29.89 15.41
C ALA A 485 -11.38 28.51 15.62
N ARG A 486 -10.60 27.45 15.49
CA ARG A 486 -11.02 26.11 15.92
C ARG A 486 -10.39 25.78 17.26
N GLU A 487 -10.92 24.77 17.93
CA GLU A 487 -10.19 24.18 19.04
C GLU A 487 -8.85 23.63 18.51
N PRO A 488 -7.75 23.82 19.25
CA PRO A 488 -6.46 23.21 18.91
C PRO A 488 -6.66 21.74 18.60
N ALA A 489 -6.21 21.32 17.41
CA ALA A 489 -6.23 19.92 17.04
C ALA A 489 -5.49 19.11 18.11
N ALA A 490 -6.11 18.02 18.56
CA ALA A 490 -5.46 17.05 19.42
C ALA A 490 -4.15 16.60 18.73
N GLU A 491 -3.06 16.57 19.49
CA GLU A 491 -1.80 16.10 18.95
C GLU A 491 -1.97 14.66 18.45
N PRO A 492 -1.59 14.35 17.21
CA PRO A 492 -1.63 12.97 16.72
C PRO A 492 -0.71 12.12 17.59
N GLU A 493 -1.19 10.92 17.93
CA GLU A 493 -0.43 9.93 18.67
C GLU A 493 0.84 9.57 17.89
N PRO A 494 2.04 9.65 18.51
CA PRO A 494 3.29 9.29 17.86
C PRO A 494 3.31 7.84 17.38
N SER A 495 3.92 7.61 16.22
CA SER A 495 4.08 6.26 15.66
C SER A 495 5.51 5.76 15.86
N VAL A 496 5.67 4.47 16.20
CA VAL A 496 6.99 3.86 16.44
C VAL A 496 7.60 3.40 15.12
N SER A 497 8.76 3.96 14.76
CA SER A 497 9.54 3.60 13.56
C SER A 497 10.40 2.35 13.78
N GLY A 498 10.95 2.18 14.99
CA GLY A 498 11.77 1.04 15.34
C GLY A 498 12.20 0.99 16.80
N ILE A 499 12.78 -0.13 17.21
CA ILE A 499 13.26 -0.38 18.57
C ILE A 499 14.72 -0.84 18.51
N VAL A 500 15.53 -0.31 19.42
CA VAL A 500 16.87 -0.78 19.73
C VAL A 500 16.87 -1.29 21.18
N SER A 501 17.18 -2.57 21.38
CA SER A 501 17.23 -3.18 22.73
C SER A 501 18.45 -4.10 22.91
N PRO A 502 19.22 -3.95 23.99
CA PRO A 502 19.17 -2.90 25.00
C PRO A 502 20.14 -1.77 24.60
N VAL A 503 19.83 -0.56 25.06
CA VAL A 503 20.76 0.55 25.09
C VAL A 503 21.19 0.84 26.53
N GLN A 504 22.38 1.41 26.67
CA GLN A 504 22.90 1.94 27.91
C GLN A 504 22.44 3.40 28.06
N TYR A 505 21.71 3.69 29.12
CA TYR A 505 21.18 5.02 29.47
C TYR A 505 21.44 5.27 30.95
N ALA A 506 22.17 6.34 31.30
CA ALA A 506 22.49 6.71 32.68
C ALA A 506 23.11 5.58 33.55
N GLY A 507 23.92 4.69 32.96
CA GLY A 507 24.49 3.55 33.67
C GLY A 507 23.54 2.34 33.85
N GLU A 508 22.30 2.43 33.37
CA GLU A 508 21.29 1.37 33.38
C GLU A 508 20.92 0.91 31.95
N ARG A 509 20.15 -0.19 31.83
CA ARG A 509 19.74 -0.76 30.55
C ARG A 509 18.29 -0.43 30.23
N TYR A 510 18.08 0.16 29.06
CA TYR A 510 16.77 0.55 28.55
C TYR A 510 16.52 -0.06 27.18
N ASP A 511 15.24 -0.19 26.81
CA ASP A 511 14.80 -0.41 25.45
C ASP A 511 14.50 0.97 24.85
N LEU A 512 15.17 1.33 23.76
CA LEU A 512 15.00 2.59 23.05
C LEU A 512 14.01 2.41 21.92
N LEU A 513 12.89 3.12 21.98
CA LEU A 513 11.92 3.19 20.89
C LEU A 513 12.05 4.53 20.19
N VAL A 514 12.25 4.47 18.88
CA VAL A 514 12.33 5.63 18.01
C VAL A 514 10.96 5.87 17.42
N THR A 515 10.41 7.06 17.65
CA THR A 515 9.11 7.47 17.10
C THR A 515 9.29 8.60 16.09
N ASP A 516 8.23 8.94 15.37
CA ASP A 516 8.17 10.12 14.49
C ASP A 516 8.17 11.48 15.24
N ARG A 517 8.04 11.48 16.58
CA ARG A 517 7.97 12.69 17.42
C ARG A 517 9.08 12.82 18.46
N GLY A 518 9.71 11.72 18.84
CA GLY A 518 10.69 11.69 19.92
C GLY A 518 11.20 10.29 20.25
N LEU A 519 11.92 10.17 21.35
CA LEU A 519 12.51 8.92 21.82
C LEU A 519 11.85 8.49 23.14
N VAL A 520 11.42 7.23 23.20
CA VAL A 520 10.92 6.61 24.46
C VAL A 520 12.00 5.66 24.98
N PHE A 521 12.38 5.80 26.24
CA PHE A 521 13.24 4.86 26.93
C PHE A 521 12.42 4.09 27.95
N LEU A 522 12.36 2.76 27.81
CA LEU A 522 11.70 1.88 28.76
C LEU A 522 12.71 1.05 29.54
N PRO A 523 12.58 0.88 30.87
CA PRO A 523 13.46 -0.01 31.62
C PRO A 523 13.42 -1.43 31.04
N SER A 524 14.57 -1.99 30.72
CA SER A 524 14.63 -3.29 30.04
C SER A 524 14.23 -4.42 31.01
N SER A 525 13.26 -5.26 30.61
CA SER A 525 12.79 -6.42 31.40
C SER A 525 13.73 -7.63 31.33
N ALA A 526 14.72 -7.59 30.43
CA ALA A 526 15.61 -8.69 30.15
C ALA A 526 16.75 -8.78 31.18
N SER A 527 16.53 -9.54 32.27
CA SER A 527 17.62 -9.89 33.19
C SER A 527 18.76 -10.60 32.44
N THR A 528 20.02 -10.33 32.83
CA THR A 528 21.24 -10.94 32.27
C THR A 528 21.18 -12.47 32.25
N ALA A 529 20.46 -13.08 33.20
CA ALA A 529 20.23 -14.53 33.26
C ALA A 529 19.29 -15.06 32.18
N ARG A 530 18.26 -14.30 31.78
CA ARG A 530 17.29 -14.69 30.73
C ARG A 530 17.94 -14.72 29.35
N ARG A 531 18.89 -13.82 29.08
CA ARG A 531 19.60 -13.74 27.79
C ARG A 531 20.69 -14.79 27.60
N LEU A 532 21.41 -15.16 28.67
CA LEU A 532 22.29 -16.34 28.64
C LEU A 532 21.50 -17.62 28.29
N LEU A 533 20.27 -17.74 28.78
CA LEU A 533 19.34 -18.81 28.43
C LEU A 533 18.73 -18.67 27.03
N ALA A 534 18.57 -17.45 26.51
CA ALA A 534 18.11 -17.18 25.14
C ALA A 534 19.17 -17.59 24.09
N GLY A 535 20.46 -17.40 24.39
CA GLY A 535 21.57 -17.92 23.58
C GLY A 535 21.60 -19.45 23.52
N ALA A 536 21.09 -20.12 24.57
CA ALA A 536 21.02 -21.58 24.66
C ALA A 536 19.66 -22.17 24.21
N SER A 537 18.60 -21.37 24.10
CA SER A 537 17.24 -21.87 23.82
C SER A 537 16.43 -20.97 22.87
N ALA A 538 16.05 -21.53 21.72
CA ALA A 538 15.29 -20.81 20.70
C ALA A 538 13.91 -20.31 21.17
N ARG A 539 13.29 -20.97 22.17
CA ARG A 539 11.97 -20.56 22.69
C ARG A 539 12.03 -19.29 23.55
N VAL A 540 13.07 -19.13 24.36
CA VAL A 540 13.23 -17.92 25.18
C VAL A 540 13.56 -16.73 24.29
N ARG A 541 14.41 -16.94 23.28
CA ARG A 541 14.70 -15.92 22.25
C ARG A 541 13.44 -15.52 21.48
N GLN A 542 12.58 -16.47 21.14
CA GLN A 542 11.35 -16.16 20.41
C GLN A 542 10.34 -15.38 21.28
N SER A 543 10.22 -15.71 22.57
CA SER A 543 9.38 -14.96 23.51
C SER A 543 9.84 -13.52 23.71
N GLU A 544 11.15 -13.27 23.69
CA GLU A 544 11.73 -11.92 23.78
C GLU A 544 11.45 -11.11 22.50
N LEU A 545 11.56 -11.74 21.34
CA LEU A 545 11.20 -11.11 20.06
C LEU A 545 9.70 -10.80 19.98
N ASP A 546 8.84 -11.68 20.49
CA ASP A 546 7.39 -11.44 20.53
C ASP A 546 7.05 -10.25 21.46
N GLU A 547 7.75 -10.09 22.59
CA GLU A 547 7.59 -8.95 23.51
C GLU A 547 8.00 -7.62 22.86
N LEU A 548 9.10 -7.60 22.08
CA LEU A 548 9.51 -6.42 21.31
C LEU A 548 8.53 -6.09 20.17
N ASP A 549 7.96 -7.11 19.50
CA ASP A 549 6.94 -6.92 18.47
C ASP A 549 5.63 -6.36 19.06
N GLU A 550 5.28 -6.73 20.30
CA GLU A 550 4.16 -6.10 21.02
C GLU A 550 4.41 -4.62 21.30
N LEU A 551 5.66 -4.24 21.64
CA LEU A 551 6.01 -2.82 21.87
C LEU A 551 5.96 -1.98 20.60
N LEU A 552 6.29 -2.54 19.44
CA LEU A 552 6.24 -1.85 18.14
C LEU A 552 4.82 -1.40 17.74
N VAL A 553 3.79 -2.11 18.21
CA VAL A 553 2.39 -1.84 17.86
C VAL A 553 1.64 -1.19 19.04
N ALA A 554 2.31 -0.96 20.16
CA ALA A 554 1.70 -0.39 21.35
C ALA A 554 1.56 1.13 21.24
N PRO A 555 0.43 1.70 21.71
CA PRO A 555 0.22 3.14 21.82
C PRO A 555 1.34 3.86 22.57
N VAL A 556 1.86 4.97 22.04
CA VAL A 556 3.03 5.66 22.64
C VAL A 556 2.65 6.30 23.97
N GLU A 557 1.44 6.83 24.15
CA GLU A 557 1.00 7.34 25.47
C GLU A 557 1.01 6.22 26.53
N ARG A 558 0.64 5.00 26.15
CA ARG A 558 0.67 3.85 27.05
C ARG A 558 2.11 3.50 27.43
N LEU A 559 3.04 3.58 26.49
CA LEU A 559 4.46 3.34 26.74
C LEU A 559 5.04 4.41 27.68
N ARG A 560 4.71 5.68 27.45
CA ARG A 560 5.09 6.81 28.32
C ARG A 560 4.52 6.70 29.74
N SER A 561 3.35 6.08 29.90
CA SER A 561 2.74 5.86 31.21
C SER A 561 3.35 4.72 32.04
N LYS A 562 4.30 3.95 31.47
CA LYS A 562 4.99 2.88 32.22
C LYS A 562 5.87 3.47 33.31
N GLN A 563 6.00 2.74 34.40
CA GLN A 563 6.87 3.13 35.52
C GLN A 563 8.31 3.30 35.02
N ASP A 564 8.94 4.41 35.41
CA ASP A 564 10.32 4.81 35.07
C ASP A 564 10.60 5.03 33.56
N ALA A 565 9.56 5.11 32.73
CA ALA A 565 9.71 5.49 31.32
C ALA A 565 10.23 6.94 31.18
N GLN A 566 11.15 7.14 30.24
CA GLN A 566 11.67 8.47 29.89
C GLN A 566 11.22 8.86 28.49
N TRP A 567 11.00 10.16 28.27
CA TRP A 567 10.59 10.73 27.00
C TRP A 567 11.50 11.89 26.64
N VAL A 568 12.09 11.83 25.45
CA VAL A 568 12.79 12.96 24.84
C VAL A 568 11.95 13.42 23.66
N ASP A 569 11.33 14.59 23.79
CA ASP A 569 10.61 15.23 22.70
C ASP A 569 11.62 15.80 21.71
N SER A 570 11.42 15.55 20.41
CA SER A 570 12.35 16.05 19.40
C SER A 570 12.42 17.58 19.34
N ARG A 571 11.42 18.33 19.83
CA ARG A 571 11.44 19.79 19.88
C ARG A 571 12.48 20.33 20.87
N ASP A 572 12.75 19.58 21.92
CA ASP A 572 13.71 19.98 22.96
C ASP A 572 15.16 19.63 22.57
N VAL A 573 15.36 18.91 21.44
CA VAL A 573 16.69 18.50 20.98
C VAL A 573 17.35 19.62 20.16
N ALA A 574 18.41 20.21 20.69
CA ALA A 574 19.24 21.21 20.03
C ALA A 574 20.09 20.59 18.89
N ALA A 575 20.82 19.54 19.23
CA ALA A 575 21.72 18.84 18.32
C ALA A 575 21.84 17.37 18.70
N THR A 576 22.28 16.54 17.75
CA THR A 576 22.49 15.11 17.97
C THR A 576 23.76 14.66 17.26
N THR A 577 24.59 13.88 17.94
CA THR A 577 25.79 13.27 17.34
C THR A 577 25.71 11.76 17.51
N LEU A 578 25.69 11.03 16.40
CA LEU A 578 25.83 9.57 16.39
C LEU A 578 27.27 9.22 16.01
N THR A 579 28.01 8.70 16.97
CA THR A 579 29.38 8.22 16.78
C THR A 579 29.36 6.70 16.57
N GLN A 580 29.89 6.23 15.45
CA GLN A 580 30.00 4.80 15.14
C GLN A 580 31.43 4.31 15.41
N GLU A 581 31.55 3.29 16.27
CA GLU A 581 32.81 2.65 16.65
C GLU A 581 32.83 1.18 16.22
N ARG A 582 33.98 0.50 16.34
CA ARG A 582 34.10 -0.94 16.02
C ARG A 582 33.27 -1.84 16.95
N SER A 583 33.04 -1.41 18.19
CA SER A 583 32.34 -2.18 19.24
C SER A 583 30.87 -1.79 19.43
N GLY A 584 30.35 -0.81 18.68
CA GLY A 584 29.00 -0.30 18.85
C GLY A 584 28.84 1.14 18.37
N TRP A 585 27.82 1.84 18.85
CA TRP A 585 27.59 3.26 18.63
C TRP A 585 27.26 3.99 19.94
N SER A 586 27.47 5.30 19.94
CA SER A 586 26.98 6.22 20.95
C SER A 586 26.19 7.36 20.31
N LEU A 587 25.08 7.73 20.93
CA LEU A 587 24.18 8.81 20.52
C LEU A 587 24.21 9.86 21.63
N LYS A 588 24.79 11.01 21.33
CA LYS A 588 24.78 12.20 22.19
C LYS A 588 23.63 13.11 21.76
N LEU A 589 22.76 13.46 22.69
CA LEU A 589 21.62 14.37 22.53
C LEU A 589 21.90 15.63 23.36
N GLU A 590 21.84 16.79 22.74
CA GLU A 590 21.92 18.09 23.40
C GLU A 590 20.50 18.64 23.53
N LEU A 591 20.04 18.91 24.76
CA LEU A 591 18.64 19.19 25.10
C LEU A 591 18.47 20.56 25.77
N TYR A 592 17.46 21.31 25.35
CA TYR A 592 16.97 22.49 26.07
C TYR A 592 15.91 22.06 27.08
N LEU A 593 16.30 21.95 28.36
CA LEU A 593 15.40 21.57 29.45
C LEU A 593 15.07 22.80 30.30
N ASP A 594 14.07 23.56 29.87
CA ASP A 594 13.50 24.68 30.64
C ASP A 594 12.12 24.33 31.23
N ASP A 595 11.49 25.28 31.93
CA ASP A 595 10.15 25.12 32.52
C ASP A 595 9.05 24.88 31.47
N ALA A 596 9.33 25.09 30.18
CA ALA A 596 8.43 24.87 29.05
C ALA A 596 8.73 23.56 28.27
N SER A 597 9.77 22.82 28.64
CA SER A 597 10.18 21.59 27.96
C SER A 597 9.11 20.49 28.04
N SER A 598 8.96 19.76 26.93
CA SER A 598 8.01 18.64 26.83
C SER A 598 8.65 17.28 27.16
N SER A 599 9.97 17.24 27.28
CA SER A 599 10.78 16.09 27.63
C SER A 599 10.72 15.77 29.12
N THR A 600 10.59 14.49 29.44
CA THR A 600 10.63 13.98 30.81
C THR A 600 11.82 13.02 30.92
N VAL A 601 12.94 13.56 31.39
CA VAL A 601 14.23 12.87 31.51
C VAL A 601 14.69 12.94 32.96
N ARG A 602 15.29 11.87 33.49
CA ARG A 602 15.83 11.89 34.86
C ARG A 602 16.99 12.88 34.97
N SER A 603 17.02 13.63 36.06
CA SER A 603 18.07 14.63 36.32
C SER A 603 19.46 14.02 36.50
N ASP A 604 19.57 12.75 36.89
CA ASP A 604 20.85 12.03 37.01
C ASP A 604 21.33 11.40 35.70
N ALA A 605 20.48 11.39 34.67
CA ALA A 605 20.81 10.89 33.34
C ALA A 605 21.45 11.95 32.43
N VAL A 606 21.47 13.21 32.88
CA VAL A 606 21.82 14.36 32.07
C VAL A 606 22.97 15.12 32.72
N GLU A 607 24.00 15.42 31.95
CA GLU A 607 25.14 16.24 32.37
C GLU A 607 24.93 17.69 31.93
N GLN A 608 25.30 18.67 32.76
CA GLN A 608 25.25 20.08 32.35
C GLN A 608 26.38 20.38 31.36
N GLY A 609 26.01 20.80 30.15
CA GLY A 609 26.93 21.22 29.10
C GLY A 609 27.26 22.72 29.15
N GLU A 610 27.88 23.22 28.07
CA GLU A 610 28.09 24.65 27.85
C GLU A 610 26.76 25.33 27.45
N ASP A 611 26.60 26.62 27.76
CA ASP A 611 25.44 27.45 27.39
C ASP A 611 24.06 26.96 27.88
N ASP A 612 24.00 26.39 29.09
CA ASP A 612 22.76 25.94 29.77
C ASP A 612 22.03 24.78 29.04
N VAL A 613 22.75 24.06 28.17
CA VAL A 613 22.24 22.89 27.44
C VAL A 613 22.54 21.60 28.20
N ALA A 614 21.54 20.74 28.31
CA ALA A 614 21.61 19.49 29.02
C ALA A 614 22.05 18.35 28.08
N VAL A 615 23.07 17.58 28.43
CA VAL A 615 23.64 16.53 27.57
C VAL A 615 23.21 15.15 28.04
N LEU A 616 22.55 14.41 27.16
CA LEU A 616 22.16 13.02 27.37
C LEU A 616 22.96 12.09 26.43
N VAL A 617 23.60 11.05 26.99
CA VAL A 617 24.38 10.08 26.20
C VAL A 617 23.74 8.69 26.29
N VAL A 618 23.52 8.09 25.13
CA VAL A 618 22.96 6.74 24.98
C VAL A 618 23.95 5.88 24.20
N GLY A 619 24.28 4.70 24.71
CA GLY A 619 25.23 3.78 24.05
C GLY A 619 24.58 2.47 23.64
N SER A 620 24.98 1.90 22.51
CA SER A 620 24.69 0.50 22.22
C SER A 620 25.48 -0.42 23.16
N THR A 621 24.96 -1.61 23.41
CA THR A 621 25.70 -2.69 24.08
C THR A 621 26.15 -3.77 23.08
N ALA A 622 27.06 -4.66 23.48
CA ALA A 622 27.50 -5.78 22.63
C ALA A 622 26.36 -6.75 22.24
N ASP A 623 25.25 -6.74 22.98
CA ASP A 623 24.10 -7.62 22.80
C ASP A 623 22.90 -6.89 22.18
N THR A 624 23.12 -5.76 21.52
CA THR A 624 22.06 -4.93 20.94
C THR A 624 21.40 -5.63 19.74
N ASP A 625 20.08 -5.71 19.76
CA ASP A 625 19.24 -6.19 18.66
C ASP A 625 18.28 -5.08 18.22
N GLU A 626 17.83 -5.17 16.97
CA GLU A 626 17.09 -4.12 16.28
C GLU A 626 15.80 -4.68 15.66
N ARG A 627 14.70 -3.94 15.79
CA ARG A 627 13.41 -4.27 15.19
C ARG A 627 12.82 -3.04 14.50
N GLY A 628 12.20 -3.23 13.34
CA GLY A 628 11.70 -2.11 12.53
C GLY A 628 12.83 -1.40 11.79
N ASP A 629 12.72 -0.07 11.66
CA ASP A 629 13.75 0.79 11.06
C ASP A 629 14.15 1.92 12.02
N PRO A 630 14.82 1.60 13.15
CA PRO A 630 15.13 2.58 14.18
C PRO A 630 16.13 3.65 13.70
N TYR A 631 17.11 3.30 12.86
CA TYR A 631 18.10 4.27 12.38
C TYR A 631 17.57 5.13 11.22
N GLY A 632 16.76 4.57 10.32
CA GLY A 632 16.00 5.37 9.36
C GLY A 632 15.09 6.36 10.08
N GLY A 633 14.35 5.88 11.08
CA GLY A 633 13.51 6.71 11.95
C GLY A 633 14.29 7.79 12.71
N LEU A 634 15.47 7.48 13.26
CA LEU A 634 16.32 8.46 13.95
C LEU A 634 16.81 9.54 12.98
N GLY A 635 17.21 9.13 11.77
CA GLY A 635 17.62 10.04 10.70
C GLY A 635 16.47 10.96 10.27
N GLU A 636 15.25 10.44 10.15
CA GLU A 636 14.06 11.25 9.83
C GLU A 636 13.67 12.19 10.97
N LEU A 637 13.71 11.71 12.22
CA LEU A 637 13.33 12.45 13.42
C LEU A 637 14.28 13.62 13.73
N MET A 638 15.59 13.38 13.62
CA MET A 638 16.61 14.37 13.96
C MET A 638 17.05 15.21 12.74
N GLY A 639 16.97 14.63 11.54
CA GLY A 639 17.31 15.25 10.26
C GLY A 639 18.62 16.03 10.30
N ALA A 640 18.57 17.32 9.96
CA ALA A 640 19.77 18.17 9.88
C ALA A 640 20.49 18.41 11.22
N ARG A 641 19.83 18.16 12.36
CA ARG A 641 20.45 18.27 13.69
C ARG A 641 21.34 17.08 14.02
N MET A 642 21.27 16.01 13.22
CA MET A 642 22.06 14.81 13.40
C MET A 642 23.38 14.88 12.62
N ARG A 643 24.49 14.79 13.33
CA ARG A 643 25.83 14.54 12.77
C ARG A 643 26.19 13.08 12.95
N ILE A 644 26.78 12.48 11.92
CA ILE A 644 27.28 11.11 11.96
C ILE A 644 28.79 11.16 11.87
N ASP A 645 29.46 10.76 12.95
CA ASP A 645 30.91 10.62 13.01
C ASP A 645 31.28 9.14 12.88
N ASP A 646 31.82 8.76 11.73
CA ASP A 646 32.28 7.39 11.48
C ASP A 646 33.78 7.27 11.79
N HIS A 647 34.11 6.64 12.92
CA HIS A 647 35.49 6.37 13.34
C HIS A 647 35.95 4.96 12.93
N ARG A 648 35.26 4.30 12.00
CA ARG A 648 35.79 3.11 11.32
C ARG A 648 36.92 3.55 10.39
N GLU A 649 38.18 3.31 10.76
CA GLU A 649 39.33 3.53 9.85
C GLU A 649 39.04 2.93 8.46
N PRO A 650 39.40 3.61 7.36
CA PRO A 650 39.36 2.99 6.04
C PRO A 650 40.35 1.83 6.03
N SER A 651 39.85 0.61 5.87
CA SER A 651 40.70 -0.53 5.54
C SER A 651 41.38 -0.25 4.21
N ASP A 652 42.71 -0.34 4.17
CA ASP A 652 43.51 -0.48 2.94
C ASP A 652 42.85 -1.49 1.97
N GLU A 653 42.92 -1.14 0.68
CA GLU A 653 42.33 -1.78 -0.52
C GLU A 653 42.24 -3.32 -0.55
#